data_AF-A0A5E4ECJ7-F1
#
_entry.id   AF-A0A5E4ECJ7-F1
#
_cell.length_a   1.000
_cell.length_b   1.000
_cell.length_c   1.000
_cell.angle_alpha   90.00
_cell.angle_beta   90.00
_cell.angle_gamma   90.00
#
_symmetry.space_group_name_H-M   'P 1'
#
loop_
_entity.id
_entity.type
_entity.pdbx_description
1 polymer ?
#
loop_
_entity_poly.entity_id
_entity_poly.type
_entity_poly.pdbx_seq_one_letter_code
_entity_poly.pdbx_strand_id
1 'polypeptide(L)'
;MKKCSISVITQHLLLLKILLLLGMALGDPRTQTVQIMCGKQLEHNSTVFVPNFVSTMENISEQMRTSGFGVARTGSGPDNNYGLAQCYGDLSLLDCVLCYAEARTVLPQCFPYNGGRIYLDGCFMRSENYTFYEEFRGSDDRAVCGNTTRKSTAFEESARQVVQRAVESAPSNGRYARGEVSVSGTGNESAYVLADCWRTLDENSCRQCLENASVSMLGCLPWSEGRALYTGCFMRYSDRDFLNKEVGNGSSRGTIIVIVVSVISSLVVLVVGVAIGFYIWKHRYIQKKRRGSNDAEKWAKTLNDSSLNFKYSTIEKATGSFDIANKLGQGGFGTVYKGVLADGREIAVKRLFFNNRHRAADFYNEINIISSVEHKNLVRLLGCSCAGPESLLVYEYLPNRSLDRFIFDQERGKTLNWDKRYEIIVGTAEGLVHLHDNSKTRIIHRDIKASNILLDSRLRAKIADFGLARSFEEDKSHISTAIAGTLGYMAPEYLAHGQLTEKVDVYSFGVLILEIVTGRQNNRSKSAEYSDSIVTITWKHFQAGTTEELYDSNLMLQNCNDDVKDGILRVVQIGLLCTQESPSLRPTMSKTLQMLTKKEKHLPAPANPPFIDEKTMELNDTGDDPGYPLNADGASSVASVSHSSFYPR
;
A
#
# COMPACT_ATOMS: atom_id res chain seq x y z
N MET A 1 -3.59 -26.94 -23.13
CA MET A 1 -2.82 -25.99 -22.28
C MET A 1 -1.49 -26.55 -21.72
N LYS A 2 -0.89 -27.64 -22.24
CA LYS A 2 0.36 -28.19 -21.66
C LYS A 2 1.67 -27.86 -22.40
N LYS A 3 1.62 -27.29 -23.61
CA LYS A 3 2.84 -26.95 -24.39
C LYS A 3 3.41 -25.54 -24.14
N CYS A 4 2.66 -24.64 -23.50
CA CYS A 4 3.10 -23.27 -23.25
C CYS A 4 3.96 -23.13 -21.97
N SER A 5 3.82 -24.05 -21.01
CA SER A 5 4.51 -23.96 -19.71
C SER A 5 5.99 -24.34 -19.76
N ILE A 6 6.39 -25.22 -20.69
CA ILE A 6 7.77 -25.73 -20.78
C ILE A 6 8.71 -24.68 -21.38
N SER A 7 8.23 -23.85 -22.32
CA SER A 7 9.02 -22.79 -22.96
C SER A 7 9.37 -21.65 -22.01
N VAL A 8 8.47 -21.34 -21.06
CA VAL A 8 8.68 -20.26 -20.09
C VAL A 8 9.71 -20.67 -19.04
N ILE A 9 9.68 -21.93 -18.62
CA ILE A 9 10.61 -22.48 -17.61
C ILE A 9 12.04 -22.56 -18.15
N THR A 10 12.23 -23.03 -19.39
CA THR A 10 13.57 -23.06 -20.03
C THR A 10 14.13 -21.66 -20.28
N GLN A 11 13.29 -20.69 -20.60
CA GLN A 11 13.70 -19.30 -20.83
C GLN A 11 14.11 -18.60 -19.52
N HIS A 12 13.43 -18.89 -18.40
CA HIS A 12 13.85 -18.44 -17.07
C HIS A 12 15.14 -19.09 -16.57
N LEU A 13 15.34 -20.40 -16.83
CA LEU A 13 16.58 -21.10 -16.49
C LEU A 13 17.78 -20.59 -17.30
N LEU A 14 17.57 -20.20 -18.56
CA LEU A 14 18.61 -19.59 -19.40
C LEU A 14 18.97 -18.17 -18.90
N LEU A 15 17.97 -17.38 -18.51
CA LEU A 15 18.17 -16.06 -17.90
C LEU A 15 18.90 -16.15 -16.56
N LEU A 16 18.58 -17.15 -15.73
CA LEU A 16 19.24 -17.39 -14.44
C LEU A 16 20.71 -17.79 -14.64
N LYS A 17 21.00 -18.61 -15.66
CA LYS A 17 22.38 -18.99 -16.03
C LYS A 17 23.17 -17.81 -16.60
N ILE A 18 22.54 -16.91 -17.34
CA ILE A 18 23.17 -15.67 -17.84
C ILE A 18 23.43 -14.69 -16.68
N LEU A 19 22.52 -14.59 -15.69
CA LEU A 19 22.77 -13.82 -14.46
C LEU A 19 23.89 -14.42 -13.60
N LEU A 20 24.04 -15.74 -13.56
CA LEU A 20 25.11 -16.44 -12.84
C LEU A 20 26.47 -16.36 -13.56
N LEU A 21 26.50 -16.11 -14.88
CA LEU A 21 27.72 -15.90 -15.67
C LEU A 21 28.18 -14.43 -15.71
N LEU A 22 27.32 -13.49 -15.33
CA LEU A 22 27.70 -12.13 -14.96
C LEU A 22 28.30 -12.15 -13.55
N GLY A 23 29.51 -12.69 -13.43
CA GLY A 23 30.40 -12.32 -12.33
C GLY A 23 30.57 -10.81 -12.38
N MET A 24 29.79 -10.11 -11.56
CA MET A 24 29.75 -8.67 -11.55
C MET A 24 31.17 -8.15 -11.28
N ALA A 25 31.72 -7.35 -12.18
CA ALA A 25 32.69 -6.34 -11.78
C ALA A 25 31.91 -5.27 -11.00
N LEU A 26 31.51 -5.60 -9.76
CA LEU A 26 30.96 -4.62 -8.82
C LEU A 26 32.13 -3.73 -8.39
N GLY A 27 32.06 -2.44 -8.69
CA GLY A 27 32.81 -1.45 -7.93
C GLY A 27 32.37 -1.51 -6.46
N ASP A 28 33.32 -1.35 -5.55
CA ASP A 28 33.03 -1.20 -4.12
C ASP A 28 32.97 0.30 -3.79
N PRO A 29 31.80 0.85 -3.42
CA PRO A 29 31.69 2.25 -3.02
C PRO A 29 32.34 2.57 -1.68
N ARG A 30 32.81 1.54 -0.93
CA ARG A 30 33.53 1.66 0.35
C ARG A 30 32.82 2.61 1.33
N THR A 31 31.54 2.38 1.55
CA THR A 31 30.67 3.25 2.37
C THR A 31 30.78 3.00 3.88
N GLN A 32 31.69 2.12 4.32
CA GLN A 32 31.88 1.84 5.73
C GLN A 32 32.34 3.10 6.48
N THR A 33 31.61 3.45 7.56
CA THR A 33 31.98 4.58 8.42
C THR A 33 33.20 4.22 9.25
N VAL A 34 34.28 4.99 9.05
CA VAL A 34 35.49 4.90 9.88
C VAL A 34 35.28 5.71 11.15
N GLN A 35 34.89 6.98 11.01
CA GLN A 35 34.65 7.85 12.15
C GLN A 35 33.80 9.07 11.80
N ILE A 36 32.99 9.49 12.76
CA ILE A 36 32.26 10.76 12.77
C ILE A 36 32.82 11.61 13.92
N MET A 37 33.05 12.89 13.65
CA MET A 37 33.48 13.86 14.66
C MET A 37 32.55 15.07 14.57
N CYS A 38 31.76 15.30 15.62
CA CYS A 38 30.84 16.42 15.69
C CYS A 38 31.49 17.64 16.34
N GLY A 39 31.00 18.82 16.00
CA GLY A 39 31.37 20.08 16.64
C GLY A 39 31.07 20.07 18.14
N LYS A 40 31.65 21.03 18.87
CA LYS A 40 31.45 21.19 20.32
C LYS A 40 30.48 22.34 20.66
N GLN A 41 30.18 23.18 19.68
CA GLN A 41 29.29 24.33 19.83
C GLN A 41 27.92 24.00 19.27
N LEU A 42 26.87 24.46 19.94
CA LEU A 42 25.51 24.34 19.43
C LEU A 42 25.30 25.27 18.24
N GLU A 43 24.45 24.86 17.31
CA GLU A 43 23.95 25.71 16.25
C GLU A 43 23.18 26.92 16.79
N HIS A 44 23.22 28.03 16.06
CA HIS A 44 22.58 29.28 16.48
C HIS A 44 21.06 29.22 16.34
N ASN A 45 20.55 28.73 15.20
CA ASN A 45 19.11 28.57 14.97
C ASN A 45 18.81 27.31 14.13
N SER A 46 18.29 26.27 14.76
CA SER A 46 18.00 24.98 14.11
C SER A 46 17.03 25.07 12.92
N THR A 47 16.02 25.95 13.01
CA THR A 47 15.04 26.20 11.94
C THR A 47 15.63 26.83 10.68
N VAL A 48 16.84 27.40 10.76
CA VAL A 48 17.55 28.01 9.63
C VAL A 48 18.79 27.20 9.24
N PHE A 49 19.54 26.70 10.23
CA PHE A 49 20.77 25.97 10.03
C PHE A 49 20.56 24.63 9.30
N VAL A 50 19.52 23.87 9.67
CA VAL A 50 19.21 22.58 9.02
C VAL A 50 18.83 22.75 7.53
N PRO A 51 17.93 23.67 7.14
CA PRO A 51 17.69 23.96 5.72
C PRO A 51 18.94 24.43 4.96
N ASN A 52 19.79 25.25 5.58
CA ASN A 52 21.04 25.70 4.96
C ASN A 52 21.99 24.52 4.71
N PHE A 53 22.14 23.59 5.66
CA PHE A 53 22.88 22.35 5.49
C PHE A 53 22.35 21.53 4.31
N VAL A 54 21.03 21.29 4.24
CA VAL A 54 20.42 20.51 3.16
C VAL A 54 20.73 21.15 1.79
N SER A 55 20.55 22.46 1.67
CA SER A 55 20.85 23.19 0.44
C SER A 55 22.33 23.15 0.07
N THR A 56 23.25 23.28 1.03
CA THR A 56 24.69 23.12 0.81
C THR A 56 25.01 21.74 0.25
N MET A 57 24.43 20.67 0.82
CA MET A 57 24.65 19.30 0.37
C MET A 57 24.00 19.00 -0.99
N GLU A 58 22.88 19.64 -1.34
CA GLU A 58 22.31 19.54 -2.69
C GLU A 58 23.25 20.17 -3.73
N ASN A 59 23.80 21.34 -3.44
CA ASN A 59 24.76 22.02 -4.33
C ASN A 59 26.06 21.22 -4.52
N ILE A 60 26.54 20.56 -3.47
CA ILE A 60 27.71 19.66 -3.55
C ILE A 60 27.39 18.41 -4.37
N SER A 61 26.15 17.88 -4.29
CA SER A 61 25.77 16.66 -4.99
C SER A 61 25.97 16.72 -6.50
N GLU A 62 25.79 17.88 -7.13
CA GLU A 62 25.99 18.04 -8.57
C GLU A 62 27.47 18.06 -8.95
N GLN A 63 28.32 18.66 -8.11
CA GLN A 63 29.77 18.66 -8.29
C GLN A 63 30.37 17.27 -8.09
N MET A 64 29.83 16.49 -7.15
CA MET A 64 30.26 15.10 -6.91
C MET A 64 30.02 14.21 -8.12
N ARG A 65 28.92 14.41 -8.87
CA ARG A 65 28.62 13.65 -10.10
C ARG A 65 29.62 13.88 -11.23
N THR A 66 30.24 15.05 -11.27
CA THR A 66 31.10 15.47 -12.38
C THR A 66 32.58 15.28 -12.07
N SER A 67 33.00 15.55 -10.83
CA SER A 67 34.43 15.63 -10.48
C SER A 67 34.84 14.81 -9.25
N GLY A 68 33.88 14.19 -8.56
CA GLY A 68 34.10 13.48 -7.30
C GLY A 68 34.55 14.36 -6.13
N PHE A 69 34.40 15.68 -6.27
CA PHE A 69 34.76 16.70 -5.30
C PHE A 69 33.74 17.84 -5.38
N GLY A 70 33.43 18.46 -4.26
CA GLY A 70 32.56 19.63 -4.25
C GLY A 70 32.69 20.46 -2.99
N VAL A 71 32.57 21.78 -3.17
CA VAL A 71 32.43 22.74 -2.07
C VAL A 71 31.21 23.62 -2.31
N ALA A 72 30.51 23.98 -1.25
CA ALA A 72 29.40 24.92 -1.34
C ALA A 72 29.22 25.69 -0.04
N ARG A 73 28.49 26.80 -0.15
CA ARG A 73 28.10 27.63 0.98
C ARG A 73 26.65 28.07 0.80
N THR A 74 25.84 27.88 1.83
CA THR A 74 24.48 28.42 1.90
C THR A 74 24.27 29.15 3.23
N GLY A 75 23.47 30.22 3.21
CA GLY A 75 23.12 30.99 4.40
C GLY A 75 23.93 32.28 4.60
N SER A 76 23.77 32.89 5.76
CA SER A 76 24.43 34.15 6.13
C SER A 76 24.61 34.26 7.64
N GLY A 77 25.58 35.07 8.08
CA GLY A 77 25.86 35.30 9.50
C GLY A 77 26.25 34.01 10.26
N PRO A 78 25.77 33.82 11.51
CA PRO A 78 26.11 32.64 12.33
C PRO A 78 25.47 31.34 11.82
N ASP A 79 24.47 31.45 10.93
CA ASP A 79 23.75 30.33 10.32
C ASP A 79 24.28 29.96 8.93
N ASN A 80 25.45 30.49 8.54
CA ASN A 80 26.17 30.00 7.36
C ASN A 80 26.45 28.50 7.51
N ASN A 81 26.37 27.77 6.40
CA ASN A 81 26.82 26.39 6.32
C ASN A 81 27.83 26.24 5.17
N TYR A 82 29.09 25.99 5.53
CA TYR A 82 30.18 25.67 4.60
C TYR A 82 30.30 24.16 4.52
N GLY A 83 30.37 23.61 3.30
CA GLY A 83 30.45 22.18 3.09
C GLY A 83 31.57 21.81 2.12
N LEU A 84 32.25 20.70 2.40
CA LEU A 84 33.22 20.05 1.54
C LEU A 84 32.92 18.56 1.48
N ALA A 85 32.92 17.98 0.28
CA ALA A 85 32.94 16.54 0.09
C ALA A 85 33.98 16.14 -0.96
N GLN A 86 34.65 15.02 -0.74
CA GLN A 86 35.66 14.49 -1.65
C GLN A 86 35.70 12.97 -1.58
N CYS A 87 35.67 12.31 -2.73
CA CYS A 87 35.97 10.89 -2.85
C CYS A 87 37.46 10.65 -2.98
N TYR A 88 37.92 9.52 -2.48
CA TYR A 88 39.31 9.09 -2.64
C TYR A 88 39.60 8.75 -4.09
N GLY A 89 40.84 9.01 -4.52
CA GLY A 89 41.18 9.11 -5.94
C GLY A 89 41.04 7.85 -6.79
N ASP A 90 40.87 6.67 -6.20
CA ASP A 90 40.59 5.41 -6.91
C ASP A 90 39.09 5.10 -7.10
N LEU A 91 38.17 5.86 -6.49
CA LEU A 91 36.73 5.62 -6.68
C LEU A 91 36.30 6.01 -8.10
N SER A 92 35.46 5.17 -8.70
CA SER A 92 34.73 5.57 -9.92
C SER A 92 33.75 6.71 -9.60
N LEU A 93 33.34 7.52 -10.58
CA LEU A 93 32.34 8.56 -10.36
C LEU A 93 31.01 7.99 -9.81
N LEU A 94 30.65 6.77 -10.22
CA LEU A 94 29.44 6.11 -9.73
C LEU A 94 29.58 5.73 -8.24
N ASP A 95 30.67 5.06 -7.88
CA ASP A 95 30.97 4.67 -6.50
C ASP A 95 31.11 5.89 -5.60
N CYS A 96 31.69 6.97 -6.13
CA CYS A 96 31.83 8.24 -5.45
C CYS A 96 30.47 8.86 -5.09
N VAL A 97 29.51 8.87 -6.01
CA VAL A 97 28.16 9.39 -5.74
C VAL A 97 27.45 8.55 -4.67
N LEU A 98 27.66 7.23 -4.66
CA LEU A 98 27.11 6.33 -3.63
C LEU A 98 27.74 6.60 -2.26
N CYS A 99 29.07 6.74 -2.18
CA CYS A 99 29.75 7.08 -0.93
C CYS A 99 29.29 8.44 -0.38
N TYR A 100 29.17 9.44 -1.25
CA TYR A 100 28.66 10.76 -0.87
C TYR A 100 27.21 10.71 -0.34
N ALA A 101 26.34 9.92 -0.97
CA ALA A 101 24.96 9.76 -0.52
C ALA A 101 24.86 9.15 0.90
N GLU A 102 25.74 8.20 1.22
CA GLU A 102 25.86 7.64 2.57
C GLU A 102 26.32 8.72 3.55
N ALA A 103 27.42 9.41 3.25
CA ALA A 103 27.96 10.48 4.11
C ALA A 103 26.90 11.54 4.41
N ARG A 104 26.13 11.97 3.40
CA ARG A 104 25.03 12.94 3.52
C ARG A 104 23.91 12.47 4.45
N THR A 105 23.67 11.17 4.52
CA THR A 105 22.62 10.56 5.35
C THR A 105 23.07 10.43 6.81
N VAL A 106 24.37 10.20 7.02
CA VAL A 106 24.94 9.93 8.36
C VAL A 106 25.36 11.22 9.09
N LEU A 107 25.97 12.19 8.40
CA LEU A 107 26.48 13.41 9.06
C LEU A 107 25.42 14.23 9.85
N PRO A 108 24.12 14.26 9.47
CA PRO A 108 23.06 14.87 10.28
C PRO A 108 22.93 14.34 11.72
N GLN A 109 23.55 13.20 12.06
CA GLN A 109 23.65 12.73 13.45
C GLN A 109 24.41 13.70 14.36
N CYS A 110 25.17 14.66 13.81
CA CYS A 110 25.84 15.70 14.57
C CYS A 110 24.92 16.85 15.00
N PHE A 111 23.65 16.91 14.59
CA PHE A 111 22.73 17.91 15.14
C PHE A 111 22.46 17.63 16.64
N PRO A 112 22.39 18.66 17.51
CA PRO A 112 22.28 20.10 17.21
C PRO A 112 23.61 20.88 17.24
N TYR A 113 24.75 20.24 16.95
CA TYR A 113 26.03 20.94 16.88
C TYR A 113 26.20 21.67 15.54
N ASN A 114 26.92 22.80 15.57
CA ASN A 114 27.12 23.71 14.45
C ASN A 114 28.05 23.18 13.32
N GLY A 115 28.37 21.89 13.36
CA GLY A 115 29.25 21.28 12.38
C GLY A 115 29.61 19.84 12.71
N GLY A 116 30.31 19.22 11.77
CA GLY A 116 30.84 17.88 11.91
C GLY A 116 31.57 17.44 10.65
N ARG A 117 32.35 16.38 10.79
CA ARG A 117 33.02 15.70 9.68
C ARG A 117 32.89 14.18 9.80
N ILE A 118 32.81 13.51 8.66
CA ILE A 118 32.72 12.06 8.55
C ILE A 118 33.79 11.55 7.59
N TYR A 119 34.47 10.49 8.02
CA TYR A 119 35.42 9.71 7.21
C TYR A 119 34.78 8.36 6.94
N LEU A 120 34.46 8.10 5.67
CA LEU A 120 34.11 6.77 5.16
C LEU A 120 35.36 6.16 4.49
N ASP A 121 35.39 4.85 4.29
CA ASP A 121 36.52 4.19 3.63
C ASP A 121 36.70 4.58 2.15
N GLY A 122 35.69 5.22 1.52
CA GLY A 122 35.73 5.70 0.15
C GLY A 122 35.71 7.22 -0.02
N CYS A 123 35.30 7.99 0.99
CA CYS A 123 35.10 9.43 0.85
C CYS A 123 35.06 10.16 2.19
N PHE A 124 35.25 11.47 2.12
CA PHE A 124 35.21 12.40 3.23
C PHE A 124 34.14 13.47 3.02
N MET A 125 33.51 13.90 4.11
CA MET A 125 32.61 15.05 4.10
C MET A 125 32.74 15.85 5.39
N ARG A 126 32.81 17.18 5.29
CA ARG A 126 32.84 18.11 6.42
C ARG A 126 31.86 19.25 6.19
N SER A 127 31.15 19.63 7.24
CA SER A 127 30.27 20.78 7.27
C SER A 127 30.48 21.57 8.54
N GLU A 128 30.62 22.89 8.44
CA GLU A 128 30.85 23.78 9.58
C GLU A 128 30.16 25.13 9.33
N ASN A 129 30.01 25.94 10.38
CA ASN A 129 29.47 27.30 10.26
C ASN A 129 30.53 28.39 10.00
N TYR A 130 31.79 28.01 9.81
CA TYR A 130 32.91 28.90 9.48
C TYR A 130 33.69 28.39 8.25
N THR A 131 34.54 29.24 7.69
CA THR A 131 35.41 28.86 6.56
C THR A 131 36.58 28.01 7.04
N PHE A 132 36.67 26.75 6.56
CA PHE A 132 37.71 25.80 6.96
C PHE A 132 38.54 25.24 5.80
N TYR A 133 38.32 25.72 4.57
CA TYR A 133 38.87 25.09 3.36
C TYR A 133 40.40 25.03 3.30
N GLU A 134 41.10 25.92 4.02
CA GLU A 134 42.56 25.98 4.08
C GLU A 134 43.15 25.26 5.31
N GLU A 135 42.30 24.68 6.18
CA GLU A 135 42.76 23.98 7.37
C GLU A 135 43.35 22.62 7.01
N PHE A 136 44.62 22.42 7.32
CA PHE A 136 45.32 21.16 7.07
C PHE A 136 45.71 20.39 8.37
N ARG A 137 45.53 21.00 9.54
CA ARG A 137 45.75 20.41 10.87
C ARG A 137 44.64 20.81 11.84
N GLY A 138 44.32 19.93 12.79
CA GLY A 138 43.32 20.18 13.82
C GLY A 138 43.54 19.36 15.10
N SER A 139 42.84 19.73 16.17
CA SER A 139 43.01 19.09 17.48
C SER A 139 42.50 17.65 17.56
N ASP A 140 41.61 17.28 16.64
CA ASP A 140 41.00 15.95 16.60
C ASP A 140 41.72 14.99 15.63
N ASP A 141 42.84 15.42 15.05
CA ASP A 141 43.67 14.62 14.14
C ASP A 141 44.25 13.41 14.88
N ARG A 142 44.06 12.21 14.31
CA ARG A 142 44.52 10.96 14.94
C ARG A 142 44.68 9.82 13.95
N ALA A 143 45.42 8.80 14.37
CA ALA A 143 45.45 7.50 13.72
C ALA A 143 44.44 6.53 14.35
N VAL A 144 43.87 5.65 13.53
CA VAL A 144 42.99 4.54 13.93
C VAL A 144 43.61 3.25 13.43
N CYS A 145 44.02 2.39 14.35
CA CYS A 145 44.66 1.11 14.04
C CYS A 145 43.60 0.01 13.86
N GLY A 146 43.90 -0.98 13.02
CA GLY A 146 43.05 -2.16 12.83
C GLY A 146 43.04 -3.11 14.04
N ASN A 147 42.22 -4.15 13.96
CA ASN A 147 42.03 -5.12 15.05
C ASN A 147 42.86 -6.41 14.89
N THR A 148 43.60 -6.55 13.79
CA THR A 148 44.40 -7.75 13.49
C THR A 148 45.89 -7.39 13.52
N THR A 149 46.67 -8.02 14.39
CA THR A 149 48.13 -7.82 14.40
C THR A 149 48.80 -8.69 13.37
N ARG A 150 49.83 -8.15 12.73
CA ARG A 150 50.67 -8.81 11.77
C ARG A 150 52.14 -8.67 12.15
N LYS A 151 52.64 -9.62 12.93
CA LYS A 151 54.03 -9.65 13.41
C LYS A 151 54.99 -10.18 12.33
N SER A 152 55.07 -9.49 11.19
CA SER A 152 56.05 -9.78 10.13
C SER A 152 56.85 -8.50 9.85
N THR A 153 58.16 -8.57 10.05
CA THR A 153 59.08 -7.46 9.77
C THR A 153 59.05 -7.07 8.29
N ALA A 154 58.83 -8.04 7.38
CA ALA A 154 58.72 -7.79 5.94
C ALA A 154 57.49 -6.94 5.58
N PHE A 155 56.35 -7.17 6.25
CA PHE A 155 55.16 -6.33 6.07
C PHE A 155 55.38 -4.92 6.63
N GLU A 156 55.99 -4.79 7.80
CA GLU A 156 56.28 -3.48 8.40
C GLU A 156 57.20 -2.64 7.50
N GLU A 157 58.23 -3.24 6.93
CA GLU A 157 59.13 -2.59 5.96
C GLU A 157 58.40 -2.19 4.67
N SER A 158 57.58 -3.11 4.13
CA SER A 158 56.77 -2.85 2.93
C SER A 158 55.76 -1.72 3.15
N ALA A 159 55.11 -1.69 4.32
CA ALA A 159 54.17 -0.65 4.72
C ALA A 159 54.87 0.71 4.86
N ARG A 160 56.02 0.78 5.54
CA ARG A 160 56.82 2.02 5.63
C ARG A 160 57.24 2.53 4.26
N GLN A 161 57.72 1.63 3.40
CA GLN A 161 58.20 1.97 2.07
C GLN A 161 57.07 2.51 1.18
N VAL A 162 55.94 1.81 1.12
CA VAL A 162 54.82 2.22 0.25
C VAL A 162 54.17 3.51 0.75
N VAL A 163 54.04 3.68 2.08
CA VAL A 163 53.53 4.92 2.70
C VAL A 163 54.43 6.10 2.37
N GLN A 164 55.76 5.96 2.48
CA GLN A 164 56.68 7.03 2.14
C GLN A 164 56.55 7.48 0.67
N ARG A 165 56.47 6.53 -0.27
CA ARG A 165 56.25 6.86 -1.70
C ARG A 165 54.94 7.61 -1.93
N ALA A 166 53.88 7.25 -1.22
CA ALA A 166 52.59 7.93 -1.33
C ALA A 166 52.65 9.37 -0.79
N VAL A 167 53.33 9.60 0.33
CA VAL A 167 53.54 10.95 0.89
C VAL A 167 54.35 11.85 -0.06
N GLU A 168 55.36 11.30 -0.72
CA GLU A 168 56.21 12.05 -1.66
C GLU A 168 55.48 12.42 -2.96
N SER A 169 54.63 11.52 -3.47
CA SER A 169 53.99 11.67 -4.79
C SER A 169 52.63 12.38 -4.76
N ALA A 170 51.82 12.19 -3.71
CA ALA A 170 50.46 12.72 -3.66
C ALA A 170 50.38 14.25 -3.84
N PRO A 171 51.22 15.10 -3.19
CA PRO A 171 51.09 16.55 -3.31
C PRO A 171 51.16 17.06 -4.75
N SER A 172 52.03 16.49 -5.57
CA SER A 172 52.24 16.88 -6.98
C SER A 172 51.39 16.10 -7.99
N ASN A 173 50.71 15.04 -7.55
CA ASN A 173 49.95 14.14 -8.43
C ASN A 173 48.44 14.29 -8.21
N GLY A 174 47.92 15.51 -8.39
CA GLY A 174 46.49 15.75 -8.21
C GLY A 174 45.99 15.57 -6.77
N ARG A 175 46.90 15.70 -5.78
CA ARG A 175 46.65 15.56 -4.33
C ARG A 175 46.26 14.14 -3.91
N TYR A 176 46.67 13.15 -4.69
CA TYR A 176 46.33 11.75 -4.51
C TYR A 176 47.50 10.84 -4.88
N ALA A 177 47.70 9.79 -4.08
CA ALA A 177 48.57 8.69 -4.44
C ALA A 177 48.02 7.36 -3.91
N ARG A 178 48.33 6.31 -4.65
CA ARG A 178 48.14 4.92 -4.23
C ARG A 178 49.38 4.12 -4.56
N GLY A 179 49.57 3.00 -3.89
CA GLY A 179 50.70 2.14 -4.18
C GLY A 179 50.54 0.75 -3.59
N GLU A 180 51.30 -0.17 -4.16
CA GLU A 180 51.52 -1.51 -3.64
C GLU A 180 53.03 -1.77 -3.58
N VAL A 181 53.46 -2.47 -2.54
CA VAL A 181 54.75 -3.16 -2.51
C VAL A 181 54.46 -4.64 -2.33
N SER A 182 54.74 -5.45 -3.36
CA SER A 182 54.60 -6.91 -3.31
C SER A 182 55.96 -7.54 -2.99
N VAL A 183 55.98 -8.46 -2.03
CA VAL A 183 57.15 -9.31 -1.76
C VAL A 183 57.01 -10.60 -2.56
N SER A 184 57.99 -10.92 -3.40
CA SER A 184 57.96 -12.09 -4.29
C SER A 184 57.80 -13.40 -3.52
N GLY A 185 56.72 -14.15 -3.81
CA GLY A 185 56.53 -15.54 -3.34
C GLY A 185 55.51 -15.73 -2.22
N THR A 186 55.02 -14.66 -1.59
CA THR A 186 54.04 -14.71 -0.49
C THR A 186 53.01 -13.59 -0.68
N GLY A 187 51.88 -13.85 -1.33
CA GLY A 187 50.79 -12.85 -1.53
C GLY A 187 50.23 -12.27 -0.22
N ASN A 188 50.60 -12.87 0.91
CA ASN A 188 50.29 -12.33 2.22
C ASN A 188 51.16 -11.11 2.55
N GLU A 189 52.43 -10.99 2.15
CA GLU A 189 53.34 -9.95 2.70
C GLU A 189 53.30 -8.60 1.98
N SER A 190 52.39 -8.45 1.01
CA SER A 190 52.16 -7.17 0.32
C SER A 190 51.58 -6.10 1.25
N ALA A 191 51.97 -4.85 1.00
CA ALA A 191 51.37 -3.69 1.64
C ALA A 191 50.76 -2.76 0.58
N TYR A 192 49.52 -2.34 0.84
CA TYR A 192 48.76 -1.43 -0.02
C TYR A 192 48.56 -0.11 0.71
N VAL A 193 48.61 1.01 -0.01
CA VAL A 193 48.38 2.34 0.55
C VAL A 193 47.52 3.21 -0.35
N LEU A 194 46.76 4.09 0.29
CA LEU A 194 46.06 5.20 -0.33
C LEU A 194 46.31 6.47 0.50
N ALA A 195 46.57 7.58 -0.17
CA ALA A 195 46.79 8.89 0.42
C ALA A 195 46.05 9.96 -0.39
N ASP A 196 45.19 10.72 0.28
CA ASP A 196 44.41 11.81 -0.29
C ASP A 196 44.59 13.07 0.56
N CYS A 197 44.86 14.21 -0.08
CA CYS A 197 44.66 15.52 0.53
C CYS A 197 43.42 16.20 -0.04
N TRP A 198 42.79 17.06 0.75
CA TRP A 198 41.65 17.84 0.26
C TRP A 198 42.07 18.79 -0.85
N ARG A 199 41.29 18.83 -1.94
CA ARG A 199 41.57 19.65 -3.11
C ARG A 199 41.50 21.15 -2.87
N THR A 200 41.10 21.58 -1.68
CA THR A 200 41.15 22.98 -1.26
C THR A 200 42.53 23.42 -0.77
N LEU A 201 43.43 22.49 -0.42
CA LEU A 201 44.75 22.80 0.12
C LEU A 201 45.78 23.03 -0.98
N ASP A 202 46.75 23.91 -0.75
CA ASP A 202 47.94 24.02 -1.59
C ASP A 202 48.89 22.80 -1.41
N GLU A 203 49.90 22.68 -2.28
CA GLU A 203 50.82 21.54 -2.26
C GLU A 203 51.64 21.44 -0.96
N ASN A 204 52.01 22.57 -0.35
CA ASN A 204 52.80 22.60 0.87
C ASN A 204 51.94 22.20 2.09
N SER A 205 50.71 22.71 2.16
CA SER A 205 49.74 22.32 3.20
C SER A 205 49.36 20.84 3.09
N CYS A 206 49.17 20.33 1.86
CA CYS A 206 48.96 18.90 1.61
C CYS A 206 50.15 18.06 2.08
N ARG A 207 51.39 18.43 1.69
CA ARG A 207 52.62 17.74 2.09
C ARG A 207 52.74 17.65 3.61
N GLN A 208 52.58 18.77 4.31
CA GLN A 208 52.66 18.81 5.78
C GLN A 208 51.57 17.97 6.47
N CYS A 209 50.37 17.89 5.88
CA CYS A 209 49.31 17.02 6.40
C CYS A 209 49.71 15.55 6.27
N LEU A 210 50.14 15.12 5.08
CA LEU A 210 50.51 13.74 4.81
C LEU A 210 51.74 13.29 5.60
N GLU A 211 52.75 14.16 5.77
CA GLU A 211 53.93 13.86 6.59
C GLU A 211 53.51 13.56 8.04
N ASN A 212 52.71 14.42 8.67
CA ASN A 212 52.22 14.20 10.03
C ASN A 212 51.31 12.96 10.14
N ALA A 213 50.38 12.82 9.20
CA ALA A 213 49.46 11.70 9.11
C ALA A 213 50.22 10.38 9.00
N SER A 214 51.28 10.33 8.18
CA SER A 214 52.11 9.14 7.98
C SER A 214 52.85 8.73 9.25
N VAL A 215 53.43 9.68 10.00
CA VAL A 215 54.14 9.41 11.26
C VAL A 215 53.18 8.81 12.29
N SER A 216 52.00 9.42 12.44
CA SER A 216 50.98 8.95 13.38
C SER A 216 50.42 7.57 12.98
N MET A 217 50.13 7.37 11.68
CA MET A 217 49.58 6.12 11.16
C MET A 217 50.59 4.96 11.20
N LEU A 218 51.87 5.21 10.89
CA LEU A 218 52.92 4.18 11.01
C LEU A 218 53.19 3.78 12.47
N GLY A 219 52.73 4.57 13.44
CA GLY A 219 52.64 4.16 14.84
C GLY A 219 51.66 3.00 15.09
N CYS A 220 50.77 2.69 14.14
CA CYS A 220 49.90 1.51 14.20
C CYS A 220 50.62 0.21 13.85
N LEU A 221 51.86 0.21 13.34
CA LEU A 221 52.56 -1.07 13.16
C LEU A 221 52.82 -1.71 14.54
N PRO A 222 52.57 -3.03 14.71
CA PRO A 222 52.42 -4.06 13.68
C PRO A 222 50.95 -4.43 13.32
N TRP A 223 49.96 -3.56 13.54
CA TRP A 223 48.59 -3.82 13.07
C TRP A 223 48.56 -3.93 11.55
N SER A 224 47.75 -4.86 11.03
CA SER A 224 47.64 -5.17 9.60
C SER A 224 47.03 -4.03 8.78
N GLU A 225 46.44 -3.06 9.45
CA GLU A 225 45.81 -1.90 8.86
C GLU A 225 45.94 -0.70 9.80
N GLY A 226 46.06 0.49 9.21
CA GLY A 226 46.03 1.75 9.93
C GLY A 226 45.45 2.84 9.04
N ARG A 227 44.71 3.77 9.65
CA ARG A 227 44.16 4.96 8.98
C ARG A 227 44.63 6.22 9.68
N ALA A 228 44.95 7.26 8.92
CA ALA A 228 45.14 8.61 9.43
C ALA A 228 43.91 9.45 9.09
N LEU A 229 43.23 9.96 10.11
CA LEU A 229 42.05 10.82 9.97
C LEU A 229 42.44 12.24 10.35
N TYR A 230 42.91 13.00 9.36
CA TYR A 230 43.46 14.34 9.58
C TYR A 230 42.55 15.40 8.98
N THR A 231 42.66 16.61 9.50
CA THR A 231 41.84 17.75 9.11
C THR A 231 42.00 18.09 7.62
N GLY A 232 43.21 17.92 7.07
CA GLY A 232 43.52 18.19 5.66
C GLY A 232 43.65 16.98 4.73
N CYS A 233 43.69 15.76 5.28
CA CYS A 233 44.07 14.58 4.51
C CYS A 233 43.58 13.28 5.15
N PHE A 234 43.56 12.22 4.34
CA PHE A 234 43.28 10.86 4.74
C PHE A 234 44.37 9.93 4.22
N MET A 235 44.77 8.98 5.05
CA MET A 235 45.66 7.89 4.61
C MET A 235 45.16 6.56 5.13
N ARG A 236 45.39 5.49 4.38
CA ARG A 236 45.16 4.12 4.81
C ARG A 236 46.29 3.23 4.30
N TYR A 237 46.83 2.38 5.15
CA TYR A 237 47.58 1.20 4.72
C TYR A 237 46.85 -0.08 5.11
N SER A 238 47.03 -1.16 4.34
CA SER A 238 46.48 -2.48 4.68
C SER A 238 47.35 -3.59 4.10
N ASP A 239 47.25 -4.78 4.69
CA ASP A 239 47.83 -6.02 4.17
C ASP A 239 46.92 -6.74 3.16
N ARG A 240 45.71 -6.20 2.93
CA ARG A 240 44.77 -6.65 1.91
C ARG A 240 44.60 -5.57 0.86
N ASP A 241 44.46 -5.99 -0.40
CA ASP A 241 44.15 -5.07 -1.49
C ASP A 241 42.74 -4.50 -1.28
N PHE A 242 42.68 -3.19 -1.03
CA PHE A 242 41.45 -2.41 -0.91
C PHE A 242 41.31 -1.38 -2.04
N LEU A 243 42.23 -1.36 -2.99
CA LEU A 243 42.28 -0.37 -4.07
C LEU A 243 41.36 -0.81 -5.21
N ASN A 244 40.62 0.14 -5.77
CA ASN A 244 39.79 -0.17 -6.95
C ASN A 244 40.68 -0.46 -8.18
N LYS A 245 40.26 -1.41 -9.02
CA LYS A 245 41.02 -1.78 -10.23
C LYS A 245 41.07 -0.62 -11.22
N GLU A 246 42.27 -0.33 -11.71
CA GLU A 246 42.43 0.61 -12.83
C GLU A 246 41.78 0.02 -14.10
N VAL A 247 41.03 0.85 -14.81
CA VAL A 247 40.52 0.49 -16.15
C VAL A 247 41.70 0.58 -17.12
N GLY A 248 42.48 -0.49 -17.17
CA GLY A 248 43.62 -0.62 -18.07
C GLY A 248 43.16 -0.66 -19.53
N ASN A 249 43.69 0.24 -20.35
CA ASN A 249 43.47 0.29 -21.78
C ASN A 249 44.23 -0.87 -22.46
N GLY A 250 43.59 -2.03 -22.62
CA GLY A 250 44.25 -3.28 -23.04
C GLY A 250 43.47 -4.14 -24.03
N SER A 251 43.87 -4.01 -25.31
CA SER A 251 43.85 -5.00 -26.41
C SER A 251 42.53 -5.45 -27.07
N SER A 252 42.62 -5.57 -28.40
CA SER A 252 41.61 -5.68 -29.47
C SER A 252 40.67 -6.91 -29.45
N ARG A 253 40.53 -7.61 -28.32
CA ARG A 253 39.44 -8.58 -28.10
C ARG A 253 38.16 -7.92 -27.56
N GLY A 254 38.27 -6.70 -27.03
CA GLY A 254 37.13 -5.92 -26.52
C GLY A 254 36.14 -5.52 -27.62
N THR A 255 36.60 -5.14 -28.81
CA THR A 255 35.74 -4.60 -29.88
C THR A 255 34.72 -5.62 -30.41
N ILE A 256 35.09 -6.90 -30.51
CA ILE A 256 34.17 -7.96 -30.99
C ILE A 256 33.11 -8.28 -29.92
N ILE A 257 33.51 -8.30 -28.65
CA ILE A 257 32.58 -8.53 -27.53
C ILE A 257 31.66 -7.31 -27.36
N VAL A 258 32.17 -6.08 -27.52
CA VAL A 258 31.38 -4.85 -27.45
C VAL A 258 30.35 -4.79 -28.57
N ILE A 259 30.65 -5.21 -29.80
CA ILE A 259 29.67 -5.22 -30.90
C ILE A 259 28.58 -6.27 -30.67
N VAL A 260 28.92 -7.46 -30.20
CA VAL A 260 27.93 -8.53 -29.95
C VAL A 260 27.07 -8.19 -28.72
N VAL A 261 27.69 -7.68 -27.66
CA VAL A 261 26.98 -7.21 -26.46
C VAL A 261 26.17 -5.96 -26.75
N SER A 262 26.64 -5.03 -27.60
CA SER A 262 25.86 -3.86 -27.97
C SER A 262 24.67 -4.24 -28.82
N VAL A 263 24.79 -5.17 -29.77
CA VAL A 263 23.66 -5.62 -30.61
C VAL A 263 22.64 -6.40 -29.77
N ILE A 264 23.08 -7.32 -28.91
CA ILE A 264 22.18 -8.09 -28.04
C ILE A 264 21.57 -7.19 -26.95
N SER A 265 22.34 -6.29 -26.35
CA SER A 265 21.84 -5.32 -25.37
C SER A 265 20.90 -4.31 -26.01
N SER A 266 21.14 -3.86 -27.25
CA SER A 266 20.20 -3.01 -28.00
C SER A 266 18.90 -3.74 -28.29
N LEU A 267 18.96 -5.02 -28.66
CA LEU A 267 17.77 -5.86 -28.86
C LEU A 267 17.00 -6.09 -27.55
N VAL A 268 17.70 -6.34 -26.45
CA VAL A 268 17.09 -6.51 -25.13
C VAL A 268 16.50 -5.19 -24.63
N VAL A 269 17.19 -4.06 -24.77
CA VAL A 269 16.70 -2.72 -24.42
C VAL A 269 15.53 -2.31 -25.32
N LEU A 270 15.52 -2.70 -26.60
CA LEU A 270 14.39 -2.47 -27.49
C LEU A 270 13.19 -3.33 -27.09
N VAL A 271 13.38 -4.62 -26.78
CA VAL A 271 12.29 -5.50 -26.33
C VAL A 271 11.77 -5.08 -24.96
N VAL A 272 12.65 -4.74 -24.03
CA VAL A 272 12.29 -4.21 -22.70
C VAL A 272 11.67 -2.83 -22.84
N GLY A 273 12.16 -1.98 -23.75
CA GLY A 273 11.59 -0.66 -24.04
C GLY A 273 10.24 -0.73 -24.71
N VAL A 274 10.00 -1.72 -25.57
CA VAL A 274 8.69 -2.03 -26.17
C VAL A 274 7.78 -2.69 -25.14
N ALA A 275 8.28 -3.53 -24.26
CA ALA A 275 7.50 -4.15 -23.19
C ALA A 275 7.14 -3.15 -22.09
N ILE A 276 8.06 -2.27 -21.70
CA ILE A 276 7.84 -1.12 -20.81
C ILE A 276 6.96 -0.10 -21.54
N GLY A 277 7.16 0.13 -22.83
CA GLY A 277 6.32 0.99 -23.65
C GLY A 277 4.90 0.46 -23.74
N PHE A 278 4.72 -0.85 -23.92
CA PHE A 278 3.44 -1.54 -23.91
C PHE A 278 2.87 -1.63 -22.49
N TYR A 279 3.69 -1.77 -21.46
CA TYR A 279 3.27 -1.77 -20.06
C TYR A 279 2.85 -0.37 -19.62
N ILE A 280 3.60 0.68 -19.96
CA ILE A 280 3.28 2.09 -19.73
C ILE A 280 2.11 2.48 -20.61
N TRP A 281 2.02 2.03 -21.86
CA TRP A 281 0.86 2.30 -22.72
C TRP A 281 -0.37 1.58 -22.21
N LYS A 282 -0.28 0.30 -21.81
CA LYS A 282 -1.36 -0.46 -21.17
C LYS A 282 -1.70 0.14 -19.81
N HIS A 283 -0.73 0.58 -19.02
CA HIS A 283 -0.94 1.21 -17.71
C HIS A 283 -1.46 2.63 -17.86
N ARG A 284 -1.05 3.40 -18.88
CA ARG A 284 -1.60 4.71 -19.23
C ARG A 284 -2.96 4.57 -19.92
N TYR A 285 -3.22 3.51 -20.68
CA TYR A 285 -4.51 3.19 -21.26
C TYR A 285 -5.49 2.74 -20.17
N ILE A 286 -5.05 1.88 -19.25
CA ILE A 286 -5.80 1.47 -18.05
C ILE A 286 -5.95 2.65 -17.09
N GLN A 287 -4.94 3.50 -16.89
CA GLN A 287 -5.04 4.72 -16.08
C GLN A 287 -5.91 5.77 -16.77
N LYS A 288 -5.90 5.91 -18.10
CA LYS A 288 -6.80 6.81 -18.83
C LYS A 288 -8.23 6.26 -18.87
N LYS A 289 -8.40 4.95 -18.69
CA LYS A 289 -9.69 4.25 -18.50
C LYS A 289 -10.14 4.17 -17.02
N ARG A 290 -9.23 4.33 -16.03
CA ARG A 290 -9.50 4.33 -14.57
C ARG A 290 -9.48 5.72 -13.95
N ARG A 291 -8.85 6.68 -14.60
CA ARG A 291 -8.80 8.10 -14.25
C ARG A 291 -9.71 8.77 -15.25
N GLY A 292 -10.99 8.85 -14.90
CA GLY A 292 -11.91 9.86 -15.45
C GLY A 292 -11.44 11.27 -15.06
N SER A 293 -10.18 11.62 -15.38
CA SER A 293 -9.66 12.97 -15.23
C SER A 293 -10.41 13.92 -16.16
N ASN A 294 -10.83 13.40 -17.33
CA ASN A 294 -11.74 14.09 -18.23
C ASN A 294 -13.17 14.16 -17.70
N ASP A 295 -13.55 13.33 -16.72
CA ASP A 295 -14.88 13.37 -16.11
C ASP A 295 -14.91 14.38 -14.97
N ALA A 296 -13.91 14.44 -14.09
CA ALA A 296 -13.89 15.41 -12.99
C ALA A 296 -13.88 16.87 -13.49
N GLU A 297 -13.11 17.18 -14.55
CA GLU A 297 -13.04 18.51 -15.14
C GLU A 297 -14.27 18.85 -16.00
N LYS A 298 -14.83 17.86 -16.71
CA LYS A 298 -16.11 17.98 -17.44
C LYS A 298 -17.29 18.16 -16.49
N TRP A 299 -17.31 17.46 -15.35
CA TRP A 299 -18.33 17.60 -14.31
C TRP A 299 -18.15 18.85 -13.46
N ALA A 300 -16.93 19.32 -13.18
CA ALA A 300 -16.76 20.66 -12.60
C ALA A 300 -17.41 21.74 -13.48
N LYS A 301 -17.39 21.55 -14.80
CA LYS A 301 -18.10 22.37 -15.78
C LYS A 301 -19.62 22.13 -15.79
N THR A 302 -20.08 20.87 -15.77
CA THR A 302 -21.51 20.51 -15.73
C THR A 302 -22.21 20.82 -14.39
N LEU A 303 -21.48 20.81 -13.27
CA LEU A 303 -21.96 21.20 -11.94
C LEU A 303 -22.07 22.72 -11.79
N ASN A 304 -21.31 23.49 -12.56
CA ASN A 304 -21.52 24.93 -12.69
C ASN A 304 -22.77 25.27 -13.52
N ASP A 305 -23.15 24.41 -14.46
CA ASP A 305 -24.32 24.60 -15.35
C ASP A 305 -25.62 23.96 -14.83
N SER A 306 -25.58 23.11 -13.80
CA SER A 306 -26.77 22.37 -13.32
C SER A 306 -27.34 22.92 -12.01
N SER A 307 -28.66 22.78 -11.84
CA SER A 307 -29.46 23.14 -10.66
C SER A 307 -29.12 22.35 -9.37
N LEU A 308 -28.10 21.49 -9.41
CA LEU A 308 -27.67 20.63 -8.31
C LEU A 308 -26.63 21.29 -7.39
N ASN A 309 -26.15 22.50 -7.69
CA ASN A 309 -25.11 23.17 -6.91
C ASN A 309 -25.70 24.07 -5.81
N PHE A 310 -25.55 23.66 -4.55
CA PHE A 310 -25.89 24.48 -3.39
C PHE A 310 -24.70 25.37 -3.00
N LYS A 311 -24.95 26.64 -2.71
CA LYS A 311 -23.95 27.51 -2.08
C LYS A 311 -23.61 26.96 -0.69
N TYR A 312 -22.31 26.91 -0.36
CA TYR A 312 -21.83 26.40 0.93
C TYR A 312 -22.50 27.14 2.10
N SER A 313 -22.56 28.47 2.05
CA SER A 313 -23.20 29.30 3.08
C SER A 313 -24.68 28.99 3.30
N THR A 314 -25.40 28.56 2.26
CA THR A 314 -26.79 28.11 2.40
C THR A 314 -26.86 26.83 3.24
N ILE A 315 -25.96 25.88 3.00
CA ILE A 315 -25.92 24.60 3.71
C ILE A 315 -25.40 24.76 5.14
N GLU A 316 -24.36 25.59 5.32
CA GLU A 316 -23.85 25.96 6.63
C GLU A 316 -24.96 26.58 7.49
N LYS A 317 -25.69 27.57 6.96
CA LYS A 317 -26.83 28.17 7.66
C LYS A 317 -27.95 27.15 7.95
N ALA A 318 -28.28 26.32 6.96
CA ALA A 318 -29.34 25.31 7.10
C ALA A 318 -29.04 24.27 8.20
N THR A 319 -27.77 23.98 8.45
CA THR A 319 -27.31 23.02 9.47
C THR A 319 -26.95 23.66 10.80
N GLY A 320 -27.14 24.98 10.96
CA GLY A 320 -26.72 25.72 12.15
C GLY A 320 -25.20 25.71 12.33
N SER A 321 -24.46 25.93 11.24
CA SER A 321 -22.99 25.80 11.20
C SER A 321 -22.50 24.41 11.59
N PHE A 322 -23.19 23.37 11.10
CA PHE A 322 -22.91 21.97 11.42
C PHE A 322 -22.97 21.68 12.94
N ASP A 323 -23.96 22.24 13.62
CA ASP A 323 -24.17 22.02 15.06
C ASP A 323 -24.25 20.53 15.38
N ILE A 324 -23.61 20.13 16.48
CA ILE A 324 -23.62 18.73 16.93
C ILE A 324 -25.02 18.25 17.30
N ALA A 325 -25.92 19.14 17.71
CA ALA A 325 -27.33 18.84 17.94
C ALA A 325 -28.05 18.38 16.67
N ASN A 326 -27.58 18.83 15.50
CA ASN A 326 -28.12 18.44 14.19
C ASN A 326 -27.47 17.16 13.64
N LYS A 327 -26.50 16.56 14.34
CA LYS A 327 -25.80 15.35 13.88
C LYS A 327 -26.75 14.15 13.82
N LEU A 328 -26.87 13.54 12.64
CA LEU A 328 -27.67 12.33 12.41
C LEU A 328 -26.87 11.05 12.64
N GLY A 329 -25.58 11.07 12.28
CA GLY A 329 -24.66 9.95 12.41
C GLY A 329 -23.27 10.27 11.84
N GLN A 330 -22.31 9.40 12.08
CA GLN A 330 -20.95 9.49 11.55
C GLN A 330 -20.48 8.09 11.12
N GLY A 331 -19.94 7.99 9.92
CA GLY A 331 -19.37 6.76 9.35
C GLY A 331 -17.94 6.97 8.85
N GLY A 332 -17.37 5.96 8.20
CA GLY A 332 -16.00 6.02 7.66
C GLY A 332 -15.80 7.07 6.56
N PHE A 333 -16.88 7.49 5.91
CA PHE A 333 -16.87 8.43 4.78
C PHE A 333 -17.20 9.87 5.17
N GLY A 334 -17.70 10.13 6.37
CA GLY A 334 -18.11 11.48 6.76
C GLY A 334 -19.09 11.53 7.93
N THR A 335 -19.52 12.74 8.25
CA THR A 335 -20.57 13.02 9.23
C THR A 335 -21.82 13.52 8.53
N VAL A 336 -22.99 13.02 8.92
CA VAL A 336 -24.27 13.44 8.36
C VAL A 336 -25.00 14.34 9.34
N TYR A 337 -25.47 15.50 8.88
CA TYR A 337 -26.23 16.47 9.65
C TYR A 337 -27.64 16.64 9.08
N LYS A 338 -28.61 16.92 9.94
CA LYS A 338 -29.92 17.44 9.54
C LYS A 338 -29.76 18.92 9.22
N GLY A 339 -30.41 19.38 8.16
CA GLY A 339 -30.54 20.81 7.87
C GLY A 339 -31.97 21.16 7.49
N VAL A 340 -32.31 22.43 7.61
CA VAL A 340 -33.58 22.99 7.14
C VAL A 340 -33.27 24.15 6.21
N LEU A 341 -33.63 24.02 4.94
CA LEU A 341 -33.46 25.08 3.95
C LEU A 341 -34.41 26.26 4.25
N ALA A 342 -34.13 27.43 3.68
CA ALA A 342 -34.93 28.64 3.90
C ALA A 342 -36.40 28.50 3.47
N ASP A 343 -36.69 27.58 2.55
CA ASP A 343 -38.04 27.24 2.09
C ASP A 343 -38.74 26.19 2.98
N GLY A 344 -38.13 25.79 4.11
CA GLY A 344 -38.67 24.82 5.05
C GLY A 344 -38.38 23.37 4.70
N ARG A 345 -37.74 23.07 3.56
CA ARG A 345 -37.39 21.68 3.20
C ARG A 345 -36.32 21.14 4.13
N GLU A 346 -36.61 20.00 4.76
CA GLU A 346 -35.63 19.25 5.55
C GLU A 346 -34.68 18.46 4.64
N ILE A 347 -33.39 18.52 4.93
CA ILE A 347 -32.32 17.90 4.16
C ILE A 347 -31.36 17.11 5.07
N ALA A 348 -30.71 16.11 4.50
CA ALA A 348 -29.59 15.41 5.13
C ALA A 348 -28.29 15.79 4.40
N VAL A 349 -27.33 16.34 5.15
CA VAL A 349 -26.08 16.88 4.62
C VAL A 349 -24.93 15.98 5.06
N LYS A 350 -24.32 15.26 4.11
CA LYS A 350 -23.14 14.43 4.34
C LYS A 350 -21.89 15.29 4.11
N ARG A 351 -21.22 15.64 5.21
CA ARG A 351 -19.92 16.33 5.25
C ARG A 351 -18.81 15.28 5.21
N LEU A 352 -18.04 15.26 4.13
CA LEU A 352 -17.00 14.26 3.92
C LEU A 352 -15.69 14.62 4.63
N PHE A 353 -14.96 13.62 5.14
CA PHE A 353 -13.65 13.84 5.76
C PHE A 353 -12.56 13.99 4.69
N PHE A 354 -12.21 15.23 4.34
CA PHE A 354 -11.05 15.51 3.48
C PHE A 354 -9.75 15.44 4.30
N ASN A 355 -8.99 14.37 4.11
CA ASN A 355 -7.58 14.35 4.52
C ASN A 355 -6.65 13.58 3.58
N ASN A 356 -7.11 13.11 2.40
CA ASN A 356 -6.27 12.38 1.44
C ASN A 356 -6.80 12.46 -0.01
N ARG A 357 -5.87 12.52 -0.99
CA ARG A 357 -6.15 12.56 -2.45
C ARG A 357 -7.05 11.41 -2.97
N HIS A 358 -7.16 10.30 -2.26
CA HIS A 358 -7.98 9.15 -2.65
C HIS A 358 -9.49 9.36 -2.48
N ARG A 359 -9.95 10.23 -1.57
CA ARG A 359 -11.39 10.38 -1.26
C ARG A 359 -12.15 11.38 -2.12
N ALA A 360 -11.44 12.23 -2.88
CA ALA A 360 -12.07 13.05 -3.92
C ALA A 360 -12.71 12.17 -5.02
N ALA A 361 -12.09 11.02 -5.32
CA ALA A 361 -12.63 10.08 -6.29
C ALA A 361 -13.96 9.45 -5.80
N ASP A 362 -14.09 9.13 -4.51
CA ASP A 362 -15.33 8.60 -3.94
C ASP A 362 -16.47 9.63 -3.97
N PHE A 363 -16.16 10.92 -3.74
CA PHE A 363 -17.13 12.02 -3.87
C PHE A 363 -17.68 12.16 -5.30
N TYR A 364 -16.79 12.27 -6.29
CA TYR A 364 -17.23 12.37 -7.70
C TYR A 364 -17.93 11.10 -8.17
N ASN A 365 -17.53 9.93 -7.68
CA ASN A 365 -18.18 8.67 -7.99
C ASN A 365 -19.59 8.61 -7.40
N GLU A 366 -19.77 8.99 -6.12
CA GLU A 366 -21.09 9.04 -5.48
C GLU A 366 -22.01 10.00 -6.26
N ILE A 367 -21.53 11.21 -6.63
CA ILE A 367 -22.29 12.14 -7.49
C ILE A 367 -22.64 11.51 -8.84
N ASN A 368 -21.67 10.95 -9.56
CA ASN A 368 -21.87 10.40 -10.90
C ASN A 368 -22.89 9.26 -10.92
N ILE A 369 -22.85 8.38 -9.91
CA ILE A 369 -23.76 7.24 -9.81
C ILE A 369 -25.13 7.71 -9.34
N ILE A 370 -25.24 8.41 -8.20
CA ILE A 370 -26.55 8.71 -7.62
C ILE A 370 -27.33 9.75 -8.44
N SER A 371 -26.67 10.68 -9.13
CA SER A 371 -27.36 11.69 -9.94
C SER A 371 -28.03 11.10 -11.19
N SER A 372 -27.58 9.92 -11.64
CA SER A 372 -28.13 9.21 -12.79
C SER A 372 -29.21 8.18 -12.42
N VAL A 373 -29.54 8.07 -11.14
CA VAL A 373 -30.42 7.02 -10.61
C VAL A 373 -31.56 7.64 -9.81
N GLU A 374 -32.80 7.34 -10.21
CA GLU A 374 -34.00 7.76 -9.51
C GLU A 374 -34.97 6.60 -9.35
N HIS A 375 -35.25 6.22 -8.11
CA HIS A 375 -36.17 5.12 -7.79
C HIS A 375 -36.78 5.29 -6.40
N LYS A 376 -38.02 4.81 -6.20
CA LYS A 376 -38.77 4.95 -4.93
C LYS A 376 -38.03 4.33 -3.73
N ASN A 377 -37.22 3.30 -3.96
CA ASN A 377 -36.44 2.59 -2.95
C ASN A 377 -34.95 2.97 -2.92
N LEU A 378 -34.57 4.08 -3.53
CA LEU A 378 -33.21 4.62 -3.43
C LEU A 378 -33.31 6.03 -2.81
N VAL A 379 -32.30 6.41 -2.02
CA VAL A 379 -32.23 7.76 -1.45
C VAL A 379 -31.87 8.75 -2.55
N ARG A 380 -32.67 9.81 -2.67
CA ARG A 380 -32.47 10.83 -3.70
C ARG A 380 -31.42 11.86 -3.28
N LEU A 381 -30.41 12.04 -4.13
CA LEU A 381 -29.50 13.19 -4.04
C LEU A 381 -30.23 14.44 -4.54
N LEU A 382 -30.26 15.48 -3.72
CA LEU A 382 -30.83 16.79 -4.05
C LEU A 382 -29.80 17.71 -4.69
N GLY A 383 -28.52 17.52 -4.37
CA GLY A 383 -27.42 18.30 -4.92
C GLY A 383 -26.13 18.13 -4.12
N CYS A 384 -25.16 18.98 -4.42
CA CYS A 384 -23.87 19.02 -3.75
C CYS A 384 -23.40 20.46 -3.57
N SER A 385 -22.43 20.67 -2.67
CA SER A 385 -21.68 21.93 -2.60
C SER A 385 -20.21 21.61 -2.79
N CYS A 386 -19.64 22.08 -3.90
CA CYS A 386 -18.24 21.80 -4.30
C CYS A 386 -17.33 23.02 -4.23
N ALA A 387 -17.90 24.23 -4.14
CA ALA A 387 -17.16 25.49 -4.22
C ALA A 387 -16.78 26.08 -2.84
N GLY A 388 -17.16 25.43 -1.75
CA GLY A 388 -16.83 25.83 -0.38
C GLY A 388 -15.52 25.24 0.13
N PRO A 389 -15.13 25.54 1.40
CA PRO A 389 -13.94 24.96 2.02
C PRO A 389 -14.00 23.44 2.16
N GLU A 390 -15.20 22.86 2.12
CA GLU A 390 -15.44 21.42 2.22
C GLU A 390 -16.46 20.99 1.17
N SER A 391 -16.33 19.77 0.64
CA SER A 391 -17.32 19.20 -0.26
C SER A 391 -18.45 18.50 0.51
N LEU A 392 -19.68 18.87 0.15
CA LEU A 392 -20.90 18.43 0.83
C LEU A 392 -21.83 17.74 -0.16
N LEU A 393 -22.50 16.66 0.26
CA LEU A 393 -23.59 16.03 -0.47
C LEU A 393 -24.91 16.27 0.27
N VAL A 394 -25.94 16.65 -0.47
CA VAL A 394 -27.26 17.02 0.07
C VAL A 394 -28.29 16.01 -0.41
N TYR A 395 -28.92 15.30 0.51
CA TYR A 395 -29.94 14.27 0.25
C TYR A 395 -31.28 14.68 0.85
N GLU A 396 -32.33 13.99 0.41
CA GLU A 396 -33.63 14.04 1.11
C GLU A 396 -33.47 13.57 2.57
N TYR A 397 -34.10 14.28 3.50
CA TYR A 397 -34.14 13.87 4.89
C TYR A 397 -35.16 12.75 5.10
N LEU A 398 -34.74 11.67 5.76
CA LEU A 398 -35.60 10.54 6.10
C LEU A 398 -35.77 10.47 7.64
N PRO A 399 -36.98 10.73 8.17
CA PRO A 399 -37.17 10.95 9.60
C PRO A 399 -36.94 9.70 10.45
N ASN A 400 -37.24 8.52 9.91
CA ASN A 400 -37.11 7.26 10.65
C ASN A 400 -35.66 6.74 10.70
N ARG A 401 -34.73 7.36 9.95
CA ARG A 401 -33.31 6.98 9.88
C ARG A 401 -33.14 5.53 9.40
N SER A 402 -32.10 4.84 9.84
CA SER A 402 -31.68 3.52 9.36
C SER A 402 -32.40 2.34 10.04
N LEU A 403 -32.53 1.24 9.30
CA LEU A 403 -33.24 0.02 9.69
C LEU A 403 -32.61 -0.67 10.91
N ASP A 404 -31.28 -0.65 11.03
CA ASP A 404 -30.53 -1.17 12.18
C ASP A 404 -31.01 -0.58 13.53
N ARG A 405 -31.50 0.66 13.55
CA ARG A 405 -32.05 1.30 14.74
C ARG A 405 -33.43 0.79 15.16
N PHE A 406 -34.04 -0.07 14.34
CA PHE A 406 -35.29 -0.72 14.66
C PHE A 406 -35.07 -2.21 14.92
N ILE A 407 -34.45 -2.94 14.00
CA ILE A 407 -34.39 -4.41 14.09
C ILE A 407 -33.46 -4.93 15.20
N PHE A 408 -32.52 -4.11 15.68
CA PHE A 408 -31.63 -4.46 16.79
C PHE A 408 -32.00 -3.75 18.11
N ASP A 409 -33.11 -3.03 18.13
CA ASP A 409 -33.62 -2.33 19.31
C ASP A 409 -34.92 -2.98 19.78
N GLN A 410 -34.97 -3.37 21.05
CA GLN A 410 -36.06 -4.18 21.58
C GLN A 410 -37.40 -3.43 21.62
N GLU A 411 -37.38 -2.11 21.81
CA GLU A 411 -38.60 -1.29 21.89
C GLU A 411 -39.02 -0.79 20.51
N ARG A 412 -38.09 -0.25 19.73
CA ARG A 412 -38.38 0.22 18.38
C ARG A 412 -38.69 -0.92 17.43
N GLY A 413 -38.12 -2.11 17.64
CA GLY A 413 -38.38 -3.30 16.85
C GLY A 413 -39.85 -3.71 16.81
N LYS A 414 -40.61 -3.41 17.88
CA LYS A 414 -42.07 -3.65 17.97
C LYS A 414 -42.87 -2.88 16.92
N THR A 415 -42.31 -1.79 16.38
CA THR A 415 -42.96 -1.00 15.32
C THR A 415 -42.86 -1.66 13.94
N LEU A 416 -41.95 -2.64 13.77
CA LEU A 416 -41.75 -3.40 12.54
C LEU A 416 -42.21 -4.84 12.74
N ASN A 417 -43.53 -5.04 12.63
CA ASN A 417 -44.12 -6.37 12.53
C ASN A 417 -43.68 -7.08 11.23
N TRP A 418 -44.06 -8.35 11.08
CA TRP A 418 -43.69 -9.14 9.90
C TRP A 418 -44.02 -8.44 8.57
N ASP A 419 -45.24 -7.93 8.40
CA ASP A 419 -45.66 -7.28 7.15
C ASP A 419 -44.76 -6.10 6.78
N LYS A 420 -44.39 -5.27 7.76
CA LYS A 420 -43.49 -4.14 7.55
C LYS A 420 -42.07 -4.60 7.20
N ARG A 421 -41.57 -5.63 7.87
CA ARG A 421 -40.26 -6.21 7.55
C ARG A 421 -40.24 -6.82 6.15
N TYR A 422 -41.31 -7.49 5.77
CA TYR A 422 -41.49 -8.05 4.43
C TYR A 422 -41.53 -6.94 3.36
N GLU A 423 -42.28 -5.86 3.57
CA GLU A 423 -42.28 -4.67 2.70
C GLU A 423 -40.88 -4.07 2.55
N ILE A 424 -40.09 -4.03 3.62
CA ILE A 424 -38.71 -3.54 3.62
C ILE A 424 -37.79 -4.45 2.80
N ILE A 425 -37.91 -5.77 2.94
CA ILE A 425 -37.17 -6.77 2.16
C ILE A 425 -37.49 -6.60 0.67
N VAL A 426 -38.78 -6.56 0.33
CA VAL A 426 -39.23 -6.40 -1.06
C VAL A 426 -38.77 -5.07 -1.64
N GLY A 427 -38.94 -3.96 -0.91
CA GLY A 427 -38.50 -2.64 -1.37
C GLY A 427 -36.99 -2.55 -1.59
N THR A 428 -36.20 -3.20 -0.73
CA THR A 428 -34.74 -3.29 -0.90
C THR A 428 -34.39 -4.11 -2.15
N ALA A 429 -35.07 -5.23 -2.39
CA ALA A 429 -34.90 -6.02 -3.60
C ALA A 429 -35.28 -5.23 -4.87
N GLU A 430 -36.39 -4.50 -4.87
CA GLU A 430 -36.80 -3.61 -5.97
C GLU A 430 -35.72 -2.55 -6.27
N GLY A 431 -35.15 -1.93 -5.22
CA GLY A 431 -34.04 -0.97 -5.37
C GLY A 431 -32.79 -1.59 -5.99
N LEU A 432 -32.40 -2.79 -5.55
CA LEU A 432 -31.25 -3.51 -6.11
C LEU A 432 -31.49 -3.98 -7.55
N VAL A 433 -32.69 -4.45 -7.89
CA VAL A 433 -33.06 -4.76 -9.28
C VAL A 433 -32.87 -3.55 -10.17
N HIS A 434 -33.32 -2.36 -9.73
CA HIS A 434 -33.13 -1.13 -10.49
C HIS A 434 -31.65 -0.80 -10.74
N LEU A 435 -30.78 -1.09 -9.77
CA LEU A 435 -29.33 -0.88 -9.93
C LEU A 435 -28.68 -1.92 -10.86
N HIS A 436 -29.10 -3.18 -10.78
CA HIS A 436 -28.44 -4.29 -11.49
C HIS A 436 -28.92 -4.48 -12.93
N ASP A 437 -30.21 -4.25 -13.19
CA ASP A 437 -30.89 -4.61 -14.44
C ASP A 437 -31.10 -3.39 -15.37
N ASN A 438 -30.51 -2.24 -15.05
CA ASN A 438 -30.53 -1.09 -15.95
C ASN A 438 -29.71 -1.38 -17.23
N SER A 439 -30.36 -1.28 -18.39
CA SER A 439 -29.82 -1.72 -19.69
C SER A 439 -28.65 -0.89 -20.22
N LYS A 440 -28.37 0.29 -19.65
CA LYS A 440 -27.25 1.13 -20.10
C LYS A 440 -26.03 1.02 -19.22
N THR A 441 -26.22 0.78 -17.92
CA THR A 441 -25.14 0.85 -16.94
C THR A 441 -25.55 0.06 -15.71
N ARG A 442 -24.86 -1.06 -15.47
CA ARG A 442 -25.06 -1.87 -14.25
C ARG A 442 -24.33 -1.22 -13.09
N ILE A 443 -25.02 -0.98 -11.98
CA ILE A 443 -24.46 -0.36 -10.77
C ILE A 443 -24.42 -1.39 -9.65
N ILE A 444 -23.24 -1.62 -9.07
CA ILE A 444 -23.05 -2.52 -7.92
C ILE A 444 -22.80 -1.67 -6.69
N HIS A 445 -23.60 -1.83 -5.64
CA HIS A 445 -23.62 -0.99 -4.44
C HIS A 445 -22.43 -1.26 -3.51
N ARG A 446 -22.10 -2.53 -3.26
CA ARG A 446 -20.98 -3.06 -2.46
C ARG A 446 -21.06 -2.89 -0.93
N ASP A 447 -22.03 -2.14 -0.42
CA ASP A 447 -22.21 -1.95 1.03
C ASP A 447 -23.68 -2.07 1.47
N ILE A 448 -24.36 -3.13 1.03
CA ILE A 448 -25.73 -3.43 1.48
C ILE A 448 -25.68 -4.03 2.90
N LYS A 449 -26.32 -3.35 3.84
CA LYS A 449 -26.42 -3.71 5.26
C LYS A 449 -27.53 -2.89 5.93
N ALA A 450 -27.98 -3.31 7.12
CA ALA A 450 -29.10 -2.67 7.80
C ALA A 450 -28.87 -1.16 8.09
N SER A 451 -27.63 -0.72 8.35
CA SER A 451 -27.33 0.70 8.58
C SER A 451 -27.44 1.58 7.33
N ASN A 452 -27.42 0.97 6.14
CA ASN A 452 -27.51 1.66 4.85
C ASN A 452 -28.91 1.53 4.21
N ILE A 453 -29.85 0.89 4.89
CA ILE A 453 -31.28 0.90 4.52
C ILE A 453 -31.97 1.95 5.38
N LEU A 454 -32.32 3.09 4.80
CA LEU A 454 -33.07 4.15 5.47
C LEU A 454 -34.58 3.92 5.29
N LEU A 455 -35.36 4.43 6.25
CA LEU A 455 -36.81 4.31 6.27
C LEU A 455 -37.47 5.68 6.08
N ASP A 456 -38.39 5.77 5.12
CA ASP A 456 -39.21 6.98 4.94
C ASP A 456 -40.29 7.12 6.03
N SER A 457 -41.10 8.19 5.96
CA SER A 457 -42.17 8.44 6.94
C SER A 457 -43.24 7.35 7.01
N ARG A 458 -43.33 6.48 5.99
CA ARG A 458 -44.25 5.34 5.92
C ARG A 458 -43.55 4.00 6.23
N LEU A 459 -42.31 4.05 6.75
CA LEU A 459 -41.45 2.90 7.05
C LEU A 459 -41.07 2.07 5.81
N ARG A 460 -41.02 2.70 4.63
CA ARG A 460 -40.58 2.04 3.40
C ARG A 460 -39.08 2.18 3.22
N ALA A 461 -38.46 1.12 2.70
CA ALA A 461 -37.01 1.04 2.51
C ALA A 461 -36.50 1.95 1.38
N LYS A 462 -35.40 2.65 1.67
CA LYS A 462 -34.57 3.38 0.71
C LYS A 462 -33.09 3.04 0.92
N ILE A 463 -32.42 2.53 -0.11
CA ILE A 463 -30.99 2.22 -0.09
C ILE A 463 -30.19 3.52 -0.13
N ALA A 464 -29.22 3.65 0.77
CA ALA A 464 -28.36 4.82 0.95
C ALA A 464 -26.87 4.44 0.91
N ASP A 465 -26.02 5.48 0.86
CA ASP A 465 -24.56 5.41 0.90
C ASP A 465 -23.89 4.74 -0.30
N PHE A 466 -23.83 5.48 -1.40
CA PHE A 466 -23.28 5.02 -2.68
C PHE A 466 -21.78 5.30 -2.82
N GLY A 467 -21.09 5.65 -1.73
CA GLY A 467 -19.66 5.99 -1.74
C GLY A 467 -18.78 4.86 -2.28
N LEU A 468 -19.18 3.60 -2.05
CA LEU A 468 -18.49 2.42 -2.55
C LEU A 468 -19.01 1.89 -3.89
N ALA A 469 -20.15 2.41 -4.37
CA ALA A 469 -20.82 1.90 -5.56
C ALA A 469 -19.93 2.02 -6.81
N ARG A 470 -20.08 1.13 -7.79
CA ARG A 470 -19.33 1.17 -9.06
C ARG A 470 -20.24 0.83 -10.24
N SER A 471 -20.07 1.52 -11.35
CA SER A 471 -20.78 1.28 -12.61
C SER A 471 -19.97 0.43 -13.59
N PHE A 472 -20.67 -0.34 -14.43
CA PHE A 472 -20.12 -1.19 -15.49
C PHE A 472 -20.85 -0.97 -16.82
N GLU A 473 -20.08 -0.97 -17.91
CA GLU A 473 -20.56 -1.09 -19.30
C GLU A 473 -20.77 -2.58 -19.63
N GLU A 474 -21.71 -2.90 -20.54
CA GLU A 474 -22.22 -4.27 -20.80
C GLU A 474 -21.13 -5.33 -21.15
N ASP A 475 -19.99 -4.94 -21.73
CA ASP A 475 -19.01 -5.86 -22.31
C ASP A 475 -18.01 -6.50 -21.33
N LYS A 476 -18.22 -6.41 -20.00
CA LYS A 476 -17.28 -6.97 -19.00
C LYS A 476 -17.97 -7.93 -18.02
N SER A 477 -17.39 -9.13 -17.85
CA SER A 477 -17.89 -10.13 -16.91
C SER A 477 -17.60 -9.84 -15.44
N HIS A 478 -16.54 -9.08 -15.12
CA HIS A 478 -16.18 -8.64 -13.77
C HIS A 478 -15.18 -7.46 -13.79
N ILE A 479 -15.03 -6.74 -12.68
CA ILE A 479 -13.91 -5.78 -12.47
C ILE A 479 -13.07 -6.25 -11.28
N SER A 480 -11.75 -6.28 -11.46
CA SER A 480 -10.80 -6.34 -10.35
C SER A 480 -10.62 -4.94 -9.76
N THR A 481 -11.17 -4.72 -8.55
CA THR A 481 -11.00 -3.48 -7.76
C THR A 481 -10.33 -3.78 -6.42
N ALA A 482 -9.83 -2.74 -5.73
CA ALA A 482 -9.48 -2.88 -4.32
C ALA A 482 -10.72 -3.31 -3.52
N ILE A 483 -10.53 -4.30 -2.65
CA ILE A 483 -11.58 -4.83 -1.77
C ILE A 483 -12.05 -3.71 -0.83
N ALA A 484 -13.35 -3.42 -0.83
CA ALA A 484 -13.98 -2.48 0.09
C ALA A 484 -15.43 -2.88 0.31
N GLY A 485 -15.90 -2.72 1.55
CA GLY A 485 -17.21 -3.14 2.02
C GLY A 485 -17.17 -3.42 3.53
N THR A 486 -18.29 -3.85 4.10
CA THR A 486 -18.38 -4.18 5.53
C THR A 486 -18.13 -5.68 5.76
N LEU A 487 -17.17 -6.01 6.62
CA LEU A 487 -16.90 -7.40 7.03
C LEU A 487 -18.18 -8.04 7.60
N GLY A 488 -18.41 -9.31 7.27
CA GLY A 488 -19.66 -10.02 7.57
C GLY A 488 -20.73 -9.93 6.45
N TYR A 489 -20.70 -8.90 5.61
CA TYR A 489 -21.61 -8.76 4.46
C TYR A 489 -20.90 -9.01 3.12
N MET A 490 -19.57 -8.98 3.10
CA MET A 490 -18.79 -9.20 1.87
C MET A 490 -18.82 -10.67 1.44
N ALA A 491 -19.09 -10.90 0.16
CA ALA A 491 -19.11 -12.23 -0.42
C ALA A 491 -17.71 -12.90 -0.43
N PRO A 492 -17.61 -14.23 -0.24
CA PRO A 492 -16.33 -14.94 -0.14
C PRO A 492 -15.42 -14.78 -1.36
N GLU A 493 -15.96 -14.87 -2.58
CA GLU A 493 -15.21 -14.71 -3.83
C GLU A 493 -14.65 -13.29 -3.98
N TYR A 494 -15.37 -12.31 -3.42
CA TYR A 494 -14.93 -10.93 -3.45
C TYR A 494 -13.77 -10.70 -2.46
N LEU A 495 -13.83 -11.33 -1.29
CA LEU A 495 -12.73 -11.33 -0.32
C LEU A 495 -11.50 -12.10 -0.84
N ALA A 496 -11.70 -13.26 -1.45
CA ALA A 496 -10.62 -14.14 -1.88
C ALA A 496 -9.94 -13.68 -3.18
N HIS A 497 -10.70 -13.13 -4.12
CA HIS A 497 -10.21 -12.86 -5.49
C HIS A 497 -10.40 -11.42 -5.96
N GLY A 498 -11.09 -10.57 -5.18
CA GLY A 498 -11.40 -9.19 -5.59
C GLY A 498 -12.31 -9.11 -6.83
N GLN A 499 -13.04 -10.19 -7.14
CA GLN A 499 -13.94 -10.28 -8.29
C GLN A 499 -15.24 -9.55 -8.00
N LEU A 500 -15.46 -8.41 -8.66
CA LEU A 500 -16.68 -7.61 -8.50
C LEU A 500 -17.69 -7.97 -9.59
N THR A 501 -18.83 -8.54 -9.19
CA THR A 501 -20.04 -8.80 -10.00
C THR A 501 -21.27 -8.40 -9.20
N GLU A 502 -22.46 -8.35 -9.81
CA GLU A 502 -23.70 -8.05 -9.08
C GLU A 502 -24.03 -9.08 -7.98
N LYS A 503 -23.44 -10.28 -8.05
CA LYS A 503 -23.64 -11.35 -7.06
C LYS A 503 -23.07 -11.02 -5.67
N VAL A 504 -22.20 -10.02 -5.54
CA VAL A 504 -21.70 -9.58 -4.23
C VAL A 504 -22.79 -8.82 -3.44
N ASP A 505 -23.62 -8.05 -4.14
CA ASP A 505 -24.78 -7.37 -3.56
C ASP A 505 -25.88 -8.38 -3.22
N VAL A 506 -26.06 -9.43 -4.04
CA VAL A 506 -26.98 -10.53 -3.75
C VAL A 506 -26.61 -11.22 -2.44
N TYR A 507 -25.32 -11.53 -2.24
CA TYR A 507 -24.85 -12.12 -0.99
C TYR A 507 -25.12 -11.20 0.20
N SER A 508 -24.76 -9.92 0.08
CA SER A 508 -24.99 -8.91 1.12
C SER A 508 -26.48 -8.75 1.47
N PHE A 509 -27.36 -8.83 0.46
CA PHE A 509 -28.81 -8.81 0.62
C PHE A 509 -29.33 -10.06 1.33
N GLY A 510 -28.76 -11.23 1.04
CA GLY A 510 -29.07 -12.47 1.76
C GLY A 510 -28.77 -12.35 3.26
N VAL A 511 -27.58 -11.84 3.62
CA VAL A 511 -27.23 -11.56 5.03
C VAL A 511 -28.23 -10.59 5.67
N LEU A 512 -28.58 -9.50 4.97
CA LEU A 512 -29.57 -8.53 5.44
C LEU A 512 -30.94 -9.14 5.69
N ILE A 513 -31.43 -10.05 4.82
CA ILE A 513 -32.69 -10.78 5.05
C ILE A 513 -32.64 -11.53 6.38
N LEU A 514 -31.54 -12.23 6.65
CA LEU A 514 -31.40 -13.00 7.89
C LEU A 514 -31.39 -12.09 9.12
N GLU A 515 -30.75 -10.93 9.05
CA GLU A 515 -30.82 -9.93 10.12
C GLU A 515 -32.24 -9.42 10.36
N ILE A 516 -33.00 -9.17 9.28
CA ILE A 516 -34.38 -8.68 9.36
C ILE A 516 -35.30 -9.71 9.99
N VAL A 517 -35.16 -11.00 9.64
CA VAL A 517 -36.02 -12.07 10.20
C VAL A 517 -35.68 -12.34 11.67
N THR A 518 -34.40 -12.37 12.01
CA THR A 518 -33.95 -12.79 13.34
C THR A 518 -33.85 -11.65 14.35
N GLY A 519 -33.76 -10.40 13.89
CA GLY A 519 -33.48 -9.25 14.76
C GLY A 519 -32.07 -9.31 15.39
N ARG A 520 -31.17 -10.15 14.86
CA ARG A 520 -29.81 -10.33 15.38
C ARG A 520 -28.80 -9.66 14.45
N GLN A 521 -27.85 -8.96 15.03
CA GLN A 521 -26.78 -8.29 14.28
C GLN A 521 -25.66 -9.28 13.95
N ASN A 522 -25.24 -9.32 12.68
CA ASN A 522 -24.18 -10.24 12.22
C ASN A 522 -22.81 -9.97 12.86
N ASN A 523 -22.53 -8.74 13.32
CA ASN A 523 -21.22 -8.28 13.81
C ASN A 523 -21.12 -8.01 15.34
N ARG A 524 -22.07 -8.49 16.15
CA ARG A 524 -21.98 -8.35 17.62
C ARG A 524 -22.10 -9.70 18.34
N SER A 525 -20.99 -10.41 18.43
CA SER A 525 -20.71 -11.16 19.66
C SER A 525 -19.59 -10.44 20.41
N LYS A 526 -19.92 -9.96 21.61
CA LYS A 526 -18.94 -9.55 22.62
C LYS A 526 -18.51 -10.76 23.47
N SER A 527 -18.78 -11.98 23.01
CA SER A 527 -18.27 -13.19 23.65
C SER A 527 -16.91 -13.53 23.06
N ALA A 528 -15.94 -13.79 23.93
CA ALA A 528 -14.55 -14.11 23.57
C ALA A 528 -14.38 -15.53 22.99
N GLU A 529 -15.46 -16.16 22.55
CA GLU A 529 -15.46 -17.45 21.85
C GLU A 529 -16.12 -17.24 20.49
N TYR A 530 -15.46 -17.71 19.43
CA TYR A 530 -15.91 -17.74 18.05
C TYR A 530 -17.41 -18.06 17.96
N SER A 531 -18.26 -17.03 17.90
CA SER A 531 -19.68 -17.23 17.62
C SER A 531 -19.84 -17.43 16.13
N ASP A 532 -20.49 -18.51 15.73
CA ASP A 532 -20.90 -18.77 14.35
C ASP A 532 -21.58 -17.54 13.71
N SER A 533 -21.32 -17.29 12.42
CA SER A 533 -21.96 -16.20 11.69
C SER A 533 -23.49 -16.38 11.64
N ILE A 534 -24.26 -15.30 11.42
CA ILE A 534 -25.72 -15.41 11.31
C ILE A 534 -26.16 -16.37 10.20
N VAL A 535 -25.37 -16.44 9.12
CA VAL A 535 -25.58 -17.34 8.00
C VAL A 535 -25.40 -18.79 8.45
N THR A 536 -24.32 -19.07 9.19
CA THR A 536 -24.00 -20.40 9.73
C THR A 536 -25.06 -20.88 10.73
N ILE A 537 -25.47 -20.03 11.67
CA ILE A 537 -26.51 -20.35 12.65
C ILE A 537 -27.83 -20.64 11.94
N THR A 538 -28.22 -19.77 11.00
CA THR A 538 -29.47 -19.95 10.26
C THR A 538 -29.47 -21.23 9.44
N TRP A 539 -28.34 -21.56 8.80
CA TRP A 539 -28.19 -22.79 8.05
C TRP A 539 -28.39 -24.05 8.92
N LYS A 540 -27.78 -24.10 10.10
CA LYS A 540 -27.93 -25.23 11.05
C LYS A 540 -29.40 -25.43 11.45
N HIS A 541 -30.09 -24.35 11.81
CA HIS A 541 -31.52 -24.41 12.15
C HIS A 541 -32.41 -24.73 10.95
N PHE A 542 -32.03 -24.31 9.74
CA PHE A 542 -32.75 -24.67 8.51
C PHE A 542 -32.64 -26.17 8.21
N GLN A 543 -31.44 -26.74 8.33
CA GLN A 543 -31.22 -28.18 8.17
C GLN A 543 -31.94 -29.01 9.25
N ALA A 544 -31.96 -28.53 10.49
CA ALA A 544 -32.63 -29.20 11.61
C ALA A 544 -34.16 -29.01 11.62
N GLY A 545 -34.72 -28.17 10.74
CA GLY A 545 -36.16 -27.85 10.75
C GLY A 545 -36.59 -26.97 11.93
N THR A 546 -35.66 -26.35 12.65
CA THR A 546 -35.89 -25.54 13.86
C THR A 546 -35.74 -24.03 13.59
N THR A 547 -36.01 -23.58 12.36
CA THR A 547 -35.83 -22.17 11.94
C THR A 547 -36.69 -21.19 12.74
N GLU A 548 -37.86 -21.63 13.24
CA GLU A 548 -38.75 -20.80 14.04
C GLU A 548 -38.11 -20.28 15.34
N GLU A 549 -37.12 -21.01 15.89
CA GLU A 549 -36.39 -20.61 17.09
C GLU A 549 -35.52 -19.35 16.88
N LEU A 550 -35.23 -19.01 15.63
CA LEU A 550 -34.43 -17.85 15.27
C LEU A 550 -35.27 -16.60 15.05
N TYR A 551 -36.58 -16.73 14.94
CA TYR A 551 -37.48 -15.61 14.63
C TYR A 551 -37.44 -14.55 15.74
N ASP A 552 -37.37 -13.29 15.33
CA ASP A 552 -37.45 -12.19 16.27
C ASP A 552 -38.82 -12.19 16.98
N SER A 553 -38.81 -12.15 18.31
CA SER A 553 -40.00 -12.00 19.14
C SER A 553 -40.91 -10.83 18.73
N ASN A 554 -40.33 -9.77 18.16
CA ASN A 554 -41.04 -8.59 17.68
C ASN A 554 -41.78 -8.79 16.34
N LEU A 555 -41.67 -9.95 15.70
CA LEU A 555 -42.48 -10.28 14.51
C LEU A 555 -43.98 -10.44 14.83
N MET A 556 -44.36 -10.51 16.12
CA MET A 556 -45.75 -10.60 16.60
C MET A 556 -46.49 -11.84 16.09
N LEU A 557 -45.81 -13.00 16.06
CA LEU A 557 -46.31 -14.25 15.49
C LEU A 557 -47.34 -14.99 16.35
N GLN A 558 -47.67 -14.49 17.54
CA GLN A 558 -48.51 -15.20 18.53
C GLN A 558 -49.95 -15.46 18.05
N ASN A 559 -50.42 -14.73 17.03
CA ASN A 559 -51.76 -14.89 16.44
C ASN A 559 -51.74 -15.17 14.92
N CYS A 560 -50.59 -15.57 14.37
CA CYS A 560 -50.43 -15.78 12.94
C CYS A 560 -50.81 -17.21 12.53
N ASN A 561 -51.46 -17.35 11.37
CA ASN A 561 -51.75 -18.63 10.73
C ASN A 561 -50.49 -19.27 10.12
N ASP A 562 -50.54 -20.60 9.90
CA ASP A 562 -49.41 -21.38 9.35
C ASP A 562 -48.90 -20.81 8.01
N ASP A 563 -49.78 -20.22 7.20
CA ASP A 563 -49.42 -19.53 5.94
C ASP A 563 -48.38 -18.41 6.14
N VAL A 564 -48.42 -17.69 7.26
CA VAL A 564 -47.46 -16.61 7.56
C VAL A 564 -46.12 -17.20 7.97
N LYS A 565 -46.12 -18.27 8.77
CA LYS A 565 -44.89 -18.99 9.15
C LYS A 565 -44.19 -19.59 7.94
N ASP A 566 -44.95 -20.20 7.03
CA ASP A 566 -44.45 -20.70 5.74
C ASP A 566 -43.88 -19.56 4.88
N GLY A 567 -44.52 -18.38 4.93
CA GLY A 567 -44.02 -17.17 4.29
C GLY A 567 -42.66 -16.73 4.84
N ILE A 568 -42.47 -16.75 6.16
CA ILE A 568 -41.20 -16.41 6.81
C ILE A 568 -40.12 -17.44 6.47
N LEU A 569 -40.45 -18.74 6.57
CA LEU A 569 -39.54 -19.82 6.22
C LEU A 569 -39.08 -19.71 4.76
N ARG A 570 -40.00 -19.38 3.85
CA ARG A 570 -39.69 -19.11 2.44
C ARG A 570 -38.69 -17.96 2.30
N VAL A 571 -38.85 -16.88 3.05
CA VAL A 571 -37.92 -15.73 3.03
C VAL A 571 -36.55 -16.12 3.58
N VAL A 572 -36.49 -16.93 4.65
CA VAL A 572 -35.22 -17.47 5.16
C VAL A 572 -34.52 -18.33 4.10
N GLN A 573 -35.26 -19.22 3.42
CA GLN A 573 -34.72 -20.03 2.34
C GLN A 573 -34.15 -19.16 1.20
N ILE A 574 -34.84 -18.08 0.83
CA ILE A 574 -34.34 -17.11 -0.16
C ILE A 574 -33.06 -16.44 0.35
N GLY A 575 -33.01 -16.04 1.62
CA GLY A 575 -31.79 -15.50 2.25
C GLY A 575 -30.61 -16.46 2.11
N LEU A 576 -30.82 -17.75 2.41
CA LEU A 576 -29.80 -18.80 2.27
C LEU A 576 -29.38 -19.05 0.81
N LEU A 577 -30.31 -18.99 -0.14
CA LEU A 577 -30.01 -19.06 -1.58
C LEU A 577 -29.19 -17.85 -2.06
N CYS A 578 -29.39 -16.68 -1.46
CA CYS A 578 -28.59 -15.50 -1.73
C CYS A 578 -27.17 -15.60 -1.13
N THR A 579 -26.98 -16.31 -0.01
CA THR A 579 -25.68 -16.44 0.68
C THR A 579 -24.86 -17.67 0.30
N GLN A 580 -25.14 -18.29 -0.85
CA GLN A 580 -24.39 -19.46 -1.34
C GLN A 580 -22.91 -19.14 -1.56
N GLU A 581 -22.01 -20.08 -1.30
CA GLU A 581 -20.57 -19.87 -1.49
C GLU A 581 -20.26 -19.55 -2.96
N SER A 582 -20.74 -20.39 -3.87
CA SER A 582 -20.55 -20.16 -5.31
C SER A 582 -21.46 -19.03 -5.83
N PRO A 583 -20.92 -18.00 -6.50
CA PRO A 583 -21.71 -16.93 -7.09
C PRO A 583 -22.69 -17.40 -8.18
N SER A 584 -22.40 -18.54 -8.84
CA SER A 584 -23.27 -19.09 -9.88
C SER A 584 -24.55 -19.71 -9.32
N LEU A 585 -24.52 -20.17 -8.07
CA LEU A 585 -25.68 -20.74 -7.37
C LEU A 585 -26.61 -19.67 -6.81
N ARG A 586 -26.11 -18.43 -6.63
CA ARG A 586 -26.93 -17.31 -6.16
C ARG A 586 -27.90 -16.86 -7.26
N PRO A 587 -29.19 -16.62 -6.94
CA PRO A 587 -30.12 -16.03 -7.89
C PRO A 587 -29.69 -14.61 -8.31
N THR A 588 -30.19 -14.11 -9.43
CA THR A 588 -30.10 -12.67 -9.73
C THR A 588 -31.06 -11.90 -8.83
N MET A 589 -30.87 -10.58 -8.67
CA MET A 589 -31.82 -9.79 -7.89
C MET A 589 -33.23 -9.81 -8.48
N SER A 590 -33.37 -9.83 -9.80
CA SER A 590 -34.68 -10.01 -10.45
C SER A 590 -35.33 -11.35 -10.13
N LYS A 591 -34.57 -12.45 -10.16
CA LYS A 591 -35.09 -13.76 -9.77
C LYS A 591 -35.44 -13.80 -8.28
N THR A 592 -34.63 -13.17 -7.44
CA THR A 592 -34.88 -13.04 -6.00
C THR A 592 -36.18 -12.29 -5.73
N LEU A 593 -36.41 -11.16 -6.40
CA LEU A 593 -37.65 -10.39 -6.31
C LEU A 593 -38.86 -11.21 -6.78
N GLN A 594 -38.71 -12.02 -7.84
CA GLN A 594 -39.75 -12.95 -8.28
C GLN A 594 -40.02 -14.04 -7.23
N MET A 595 -39.00 -14.63 -6.61
CA MET A 595 -39.15 -15.64 -5.56
C MET A 595 -39.88 -15.09 -4.32
N LEU A 596 -39.63 -13.82 -3.98
CA LEU A 596 -40.34 -13.10 -2.91
C LEU A 596 -41.80 -12.84 -3.32
N THR A 597 -42.03 -12.14 -4.43
CA THR A 597 -43.36 -11.60 -4.79
C THR A 597 -44.29 -12.61 -5.46
N LYS A 598 -43.76 -13.59 -6.19
CA LYS A 598 -44.53 -14.62 -6.87
C LYS A 598 -44.40 -15.91 -6.06
N LYS A 599 -45.54 -16.53 -5.76
CA LYS A 599 -45.60 -17.89 -5.18
C LYS A 599 -45.19 -18.92 -6.24
N GLU A 600 -43.92 -18.95 -6.63
CA GLU A 600 -43.36 -20.12 -7.32
C GLU A 600 -43.56 -21.34 -6.41
N LYS A 601 -44.18 -22.40 -6.95
CA LYS A 601 -44.62 -23.57 -6.17
C LYS A 601 -43.49 -24.28 -5.42
N HIS A 602 -42.24 -24.18 -5.89
CA HIS A 602 -41.10 -24.81 -5.23
C HIS A 602 -39.83 -23.96 -5.40
N LEU A 603 -39.15 -23.65 -4.29
CA LEU A 603 -37.82 -23.03 -4.30
C LEU A 603 -36.75 -24.13 -4.27
N PRO A 604 -35.59 -23.96 -4.94
CA PRO A 604 -34.50 -24.90 -4.84
C PRO A 604 -33.99 -24.99 -3.39
N ALA A 605 -33.54 -26.17 -2.98
CA ALA A 605 -32.83 -26.32 -1.71
C ALA A 605 -31.50 -25.54 -1.78
N PRO A 606 -31.16 -24.73 -0.76
CA PRO A 606 -29.84 -24.10 -0.70
C PRO A 606 -28.77 -25.18 -0.52
N ALA A 607 -27.57 -24.97 -1.05
CA ALA A 607 -26.40 -25.78 -0.73
C ALA A 607 -25.63 -25.15 0.45
N ASN A 608 -24.58 -25.84 0.93
CA ASN A 608 -23.81 -25.41 2.09
C ASN A 608 -23.31 -23.95 1.95
N PRO A 609 -23.48 -23.11 2.98
CA PRO A 609 -22.92 -21.76 3.00
C PRO A 609 -21.40 -21.82 3.18
N PRO A 610 -20.69 -20.74 2.79
CA PRO A 610 -19.24 -20.66 2.90
C PRO A 610 -18.77 -20.71 4.37
N PHE A 611 -17.58 -21.30 4.60
CA PHE A 611 -16.87 -21.35 5.90
C PHE A 611 -17.46 -22.25 7.00
N ILE A 612 -18.20 -23.31 6.65
CA ILE A 612 -18.51 -24.37 7.62
C ILE A 612 -17.34 -25.37 7.66
N ASP A 613 -16.80 -25.61 8.86
CA ASP A 613 -15.75 -26.60 9.09
C ASP A 613 -16.29 -28.00 8.74
N GLU A 614 -15.63 -28.65 7.78
CA GLU A 614 -15.99 -29.97 7.24
C GLU A 614 -16.00 -31.06 8.34
N LYS A 615 -15.37 -30.76 9.48
CA LYS A 615 -15.22 -31.63 10.65
C LYS A 615 -16.48 -31.91 11.47
N THR A 616 -17.61 -31.24 11.21
CA THR A 616 -18.89 -31.59 11.85
C THR A 616 -19.71 -32.65 11.10
N MET A 617 -19.19 -33.20 9.99
CA MET A 617 -19.83 -34.30 9.24
C MET A 617 -19.27 -35.70 9.54
N GLU A 618 -18.36 -35.85 10.49
CA GLU A 618 -17.86 -37.17 10.91
C GLU A 618 -18.45 -37.55 12.28
N LEU A 619 -19.60 -38.22 12.26
CA LEU A 619 -20.03 -39.16 13.30
C LEU A 619 -21.24 -39.96 12.80
N ASN A 620 -20.94 -40.98 11.99
CA ASN A 620 -21.41 -42.36 12.14
C ASN A 620 -21.21 -43.08 10.79
N ASP A 621 -19.98 -43.56 10.57
CA ASP A 621 -19.76 -44.66 9.66
C ASP A 621 -18.98 -45.74 10.42
N THR A 622 -19.69 -46.81 10.78
CA THR A 622 -19.08 -48.04 11.29
C THR A 622 -19.62 -49.19 10.47
N GLY A 623 -18.73 -49.82 9.70
CA GLY A 623 -19.00 -51.07 9.01
C GLY A 623 -17.96 -51.37 7.92
N ASP A 624 -16.77 -51.81 8.33
CA ASP A 624 -15.75 -52.46 7.49
C ASP A 624 -16.31 -53.66 6.69
N ASP A 625 -15.92 -53.83 5.41
CA ASP A 625 -15.10 -54.94 4.88
C ASP A 625 -14.82 -54.77 3.34
N PRO A 626 -13.71 -55.30 2.76
CA PRO A 626 -13.07 -54.79 1.54
C PRO A 626 -13.36 -55.60 0.25
N GLY A 627 -13.22 -54.96 -0.92
CA GLY A 627 -13.14 -55.71 -2.19
C GLY A 627 -13.12 -54.90 -3.50
N TYR A 628 -11.91 -54.67 -4.03
CA TYR A 628 -11.53 -54.45 -5.43
C TYR A 628 -11.90 -53.14 -6.19
N PRO A 629 -11.04 -52.71 -7.15
CA PRO A 629 -11.04 -51.35 -7.71
C PRO A 629 -11.71 -51.29 -9.09
N LEU A 630 -12.34 -50.16 -9.45
CA LEU A 630 -12.60 -49.76 -10.84
C LEU A 630 -12.91 -48.26 -10.95
N ASN A 631 -12.37 -47.65 -12.01
CA ASN A 631 -12.44 -46.24 -12.37
C ASN A 631 -13.87 -45.72 -12.63
N ALA A 632 -14.11 -44.43 -12.32
CA ALA A 632 -14.59 -43.36 -13.23
C ALA A 632 -15.58 -42.38 -12.56
N ASP A 633 -15.29 -41.09 -12.78
CA ASP A 633 -16.17 -39.93 -12.93
C ASP A 633 -17.34 -39.67 -11.96
N GLY A 634 -17.20 -38.56 -11.22
CA GLY A 634 -18.18 -37.47 -11.12
C GLY A 634 -19.60 -37.79 -10.67
N ALA A 635 -19.89 -37.55 -9.39
CA ALA A 635 -21.19 -37.05 -8.94
C ALA A 635 -21.09 -36.50 -7.52
N SER A 636 -21.32 -35.19 -7.36
CA SER A 636 -21.65 -34.58 -6.07
C SER A 636 -23.03 -35.06 -5.62
N SER A 637 -23.09 -35.70 -4.47
CA SER A 637 -24.27 -36.31 -3.87
C SER A 637 -25.39 -35.29 -3.63
N VAL A 638 -26.54 -35.52 -4.25
CA VAL A 638 -27.78 -34.77 -4.03
C VAL A 638 -28.59 -35.51 -2.97
N ALA A 639 -28.85 -34.87 -1.83
CA ALA A 639 -29.80 -35.40 -0.86
C ALA A 639 -31.23 -35.07 -1.30
N SER A 640 -32.02 -36.11 -1.60
CA SER A 640 -33.47 -36.00 -1.77
C SER A 640 -34.18 -36.26 -0.45
N VAL A 641 -35.24 -35.51 -0.18
CA VAL A 641 -36.13 -35.70 0.97
C VAL A 641 -37.28 -36.60 0.53
N SER A 642 -37.50 -37.71 1.23
CA SER A 642 -38.79 -38.42 1.21
C SER A 642 -39.29 -38.66 2.63
N HIS A 643 -40.60 -38.54 2.74
CA HIS A 643 -41.42 -38.49 3.95
C HIS A 643 -41.38 -39.73 4.85
N SER A 644 -41.92 -39.51 6.06
CA SER A 644 -42.66 -40.42 6.95
C SER A 644 -41.92 -41.23 8.03
N SER A 645 -41.91 -40.64 9.24
CA SER A 645 -42.64 -41.06 10.46
C SER A 645 -42.34 -42.37 11.22
N PHE A 646 -42.28 -42.18 12.56
CA PHE A 646 -42.52 -43.07 13.72
C PHE A 646 -41.32 -43.72 14.45
N TYR A 647 -41.21 -43.33 15.73
CA TYR A 647 -40.52 -43.91 16.91
C TYR A 647 -40.97 -45.38 17.22
N PRO A 648 -40.49 -46.13 18.26
CA PRO A 648 -39.41 -45.92 19.26
C PRO A 648 -38.48 -47.15 19.52
N ARG A 649 -37.26 -46.92 20.02
CA ARG A 649 -36.73 -47.46 21.31
C ARG A 649 -35.36 -46.88 21.62
#